data_AF-A0A0G4HKV1-F1
#
_entry.id   AF-A0A0G4HKV1-F1
#
_cell.length_a   1.000
_cell.length_b   1.000
_cell.length_c   1.000
_cell.angle_alpha   90.00
_cell.angle_beta   90.00
_cell.angle_gamma   90.00
#
_symmetry.space_group_name_H-M   'P 1'
#
loop_
_entity.id
_entity.type
_entity.pdbx_description
1 polymer ?
#
loop_
_entity_poly.entity_id
_entity_poly.type
_entity_poly.pdbx_seq_one_letter_code
_entity_poly.pdbx_strand_id
1 'polypeptide(L)'
;MKDGEPEVDYLKTSIGHPLAEALRKCSQTNPAERVRYLIDYLRAWAKVEGLRDERKESERLMKENRAKYATLKAKYVPEDPPEVSLAKKIDAVIETVNTWDWLNPAEWESIVQQVQKLTQATGAYLGQVDLDGPPEDSKEVIRYTHAAPETHKFLTDCVLPPGEGVTWETLTKVETEEGEAQPAEEGEAEAKPEGPAKRLYKSMYVEEVIDTPAVKFFGMTNLGSYVAVPIVYTSVLTVAALAAAKERVTKRIAAKAAHREAEEKRAAAAAEAEEKGEGGEGKEGEATAAADATPPEELPVIETDEALMKGLEEEGRGLEKRIILAIDTCGQVDPLTQAHVNQLERLSDAVVARVQSLEKAAVLAQAENALDEKTAEKAAKGVAVLREAQEGGQEKAAEEISSRQDEEDSPYAGQWGDQVKSVLQKHEELMEMSAAIGEKLEDSLLSLSNVRVMDENFSNAVAALLLLLGIPKAELTAQGHVDKYDPIKMQLRLDKKIPPMLKAVDLRGPKQYAHPTSRFIHVRKLVDTLPKSEDTALVADPGLSVLCTWLHQAVSLRMKDLQVRMEQRDAAEAAYAEALEKHKAAMEAWETARAEKKAAAEAAAAEREAARAAAAAEGGEEGAEGAGEEGKEKEEGGEKAEGEEGEGKEGEEKKEKEEEDEPPPEEPAPLEEEKDEDMADYRADPGAAA
;
A
#
# COMPACT_ATOMS: atom_id res chain seq x y z
N MET A 1 11.34 5.54 -72.64
CA MET A 1 10.88 4.96 -71.37
C MET A 1 10.96 6.07 -70.33
N LYS A 2 9.80 6.64 -69.99
CA LYS A 2 9.65 7.70 -68.99
C LYS A 2 9.39 7.02 -67.65
N ASP A 3 10.39 6.32 -67.14
CA ASP A 3 10.22 5.40 -66.00
C ASP A 3 10.35 6.12 -64.64
N GLY A 4 10.29 7.46 -64.61
CA GLY A 4 10.40 8.27 -63.39
C GLY A 4 9.18 9.11 -63.03
N GLU A 5 8.13 9.12 -63.87
CA GLU A 5 6.87 9.85 -63.56
C GLU A 5 6.07 9.25 -62.37
N PRO A 6 5.99 7.93 -62.12
CA PRO A 6 5.14 7.41 -61.04
C PRO A 6 5.69 7.67 -59.62
N GLU A 7 7.01 7.76 -59.44
CA GLU A 7 7.62 8.00 -58.12
C GLU A 7 7.43 9.44 -57.63
N VAL A 8 7.55 10.41 -58.54
CA VAL A 8 7.35 11.82 -58.22
C VAL A 8 5.90 12.08 -57.84
N ASP A 9 4.95 11.46 -58.54
CA ASP A 9 3.53 11.59 -58.24
C ASP A 9 3.16 10.88 -56.93
N TYR A 10 3.78 9.74 -56.63
CA TYR A 10 3.62 9.07 -55.33
C TYR A 10 4.09 9.95 -54.16
N LEU A 11 5.27 10.56 -54.25
CA LEU A 11 5.80 11.43 -53.18
C LEU A 11 4.95 12.69 -52.99
N LYS A 12 4.52 13.32 -54.09
CA LYS A 12 3.64 14.50 -54.03
C LYS A 12 2.30 14.18 -53.37
N THR A 13 1.74 13.01 -53.67
CA THR A 13 0.43 12.59 -53.16
C THR A 13 0.49 12.10 -51.72
N SER A 14 1.49 11.29 -51.37
CA SER A 14 1.56 10.61 -50.07
C SER A 14 2.14 11.48 -48.96
N ILE A 15 3.21 12.24 -49.25
CA ILE A 15 3.94 13.01 -48.22
C ILE A 15 4.06 14.50 -48.54
N GLY A 16 3.70 14.92 -49.75
CA GLY A 16 3.89 16.29 -50.21
C GLY A 16 3.19 17.32 -49.33
N HIS A 17 1.93 17.05 -48.95
CA HIS A 17 1.17 17.95 -48.07
C HIS A 17 1.74 18.04 -46.64
N PRO A 18 1.90 16.92 -45.88
CA PRO A 18 2.44 17.00 -44.53
C PRO A 18 3.87 17.55 -44.48
N LEU A 19 4.71 17.23 -45.48
CA LEU A 19 6.07 17.78 -45.57
C LEU A 19 6.07 19.29 -45.85
N ALA A 20 5.21 19.78 -46.76
CA ALA A 20 5.10 21.20 -47.04
C ALA A 20 4.62 21.99 -45.81
N GLU A 21 3.68 21.42 -45.04
CA GLU A 21 3.22 22.06 -43.81
C GLU A 21 4.29 22.03 -42.70
N ALA A 22 5.00 20.91 -42.55
CA ALA A 22 6.11 20.78 -41.62
C ALA A 22 7.22 21.80 -41.94
N LEU A 23 7.58 21.95 -43.22
CA LEU A 23 8.55 22.94 -43.69
C LEU A 23 8.08 24.38 -43.44
N ARG A 24 6.80 24.67 -43.68
CA ARG A 24 6.19 25.97 -43.36
C ARG A 24 6.28 26.27 -41.87
N LYS A 25 5.93 25.31 -41.00
CA LYS A 25 5.99 25.46 -39.54
C LYS A 25 7.43 25.61 -39.06
N CYS A 26 8.35 24.80 -39.56
CA CYS A 26 9.78 24.90 -39.28
C CYS A 26 10.36 26.28 -39.68
N SER A 27 9.93 26.82 -40.83
CA SER A 27 10.30 28.19 -41.24
C SER A 27 9.74 29.28 -40.32
N GLN A 28 8.56 29.07 -39.72
CA GLN A 28 7.93 30.03 -38.82
C GLN A 28 8.55 30.00 -37.42
N THR A 29 8.81 28.80 -36.88
CA THR A 29 9.36 28.62 -35.53
C THR A 29 10.88 28.76 -35.50
N ASN A 30 11.55 28.58 -36.64
CA ASN A 30 13.01 28.64 -36.81
C ASN A 30 13.79 27.91 -35.68
N PRO A 31 13.53 26.61 -35.46
CA PRO A 31 14.20 25.85 -34.41
C PRO A 31 15.68 25.63 -34.75
N ALA A 32 16.53 25.52 -33.72
CA ALA A 32 17.96 25.27 -33.89
C ALA A 32 18.25 23.96 -34.65
N GLU A 33 17.49 22.89 -34.34
CA GLU A 33 17.58 21.59 -35.02
C GLU A 33 16.41 21.39 -35.99
N ARG A 34 16.51 21.98 -37.19
CA ARG A 34 15.43 21.96 -38.20
C ARG A 34 15.02 20.54 -38.63
N VAL A 35 15.97 19.62 -38.75
CA VAL A 35 15.69 18.23 -39.17
C VAL A 35 14.94 17.47 -38.08
N ARG A 36 15.39 17.57 -36.83
CA ARG A 36 14.73 16.93 -35.69
C ARG A 36 13.30 17.44 -35.51
N TYR A 37 13.11 18.75 -35.61
CA TYR A 37 11.78 19.35 -35.58
C TYR A 37 10.86 18.81 -36.68
N LEU A 38 11.35 18.65 -37.92
CA LEU A 38 10.57 18.07 -39.01
C LEU A 38 10.17 16.61 -38.72
N ILE A 39 11.08 15.80 -38.17
CA ILE A 39 10.80 14.41 -37.79
C ILE A 39 9.70 14.35 -36.72
N ASP A 40 9.84 15.14 -35.65
CA ASP A 40 8.87 15.15 -34.55
C ASP A 40 7.52 15.70 -35.00
N TYR A 41 7.50 16.70 -35.88
CA TYR A 41 6.28 17.22 -36.49
C TYR A 41 5.57 16.16 -37.33
N LEU A 42 6.29 15.45 -38.21
CA LEU A 42 5.72 14.41 -39.06
C LEU A 42 5.21 13.22 -38.23
N ARG A 43 5.89 12.87 -37.12
CA ARG A 43 5.42 11.87 -36.16
C ARG A 43 4.12 12.30 -35.47
N ALA A 44 4.05 13.55 -35.01
CA ALA A 44 2.84 14.10 -34.41
C ALA A 44 1.69 14.17 -35.42
N TRP A 45 1.97 14.60 -36.64
CA TRP A 45 1.00 14.64 -37.73
C TRP A 45 0.46 13.25 -38.06
N ALA A 46 1.32 12.24 -38.20
CA ALA A 46 0.90 10.86 -38.45
C ALA A 46 0.00 10.32 -37.33
N LYS A 47 0.29 10.65 -36.06
CA LYS A 47 -0.60 10.33 -34.94
C LYS A 47 -1.96 11.04 -35.05
N VAL A 48 -1.96 12.33 -35.39
CA VAL A 48 -3.19 13.12 -35.54
C VAL A 48 -4.04 12.63 -36.71
N GLU A 49 -3.44 12.30 -37.86
CA GLU A 49 -4.17 11.79 -39.02
C GLU A 49 -4.70 10.38 -38.76
N GLY A 50 -3.93 9.52 -38.05
CA GLY A 50 -4.43 8.24 -37.56
C GLY A 50 -5.68 8.38 -36.68
N LEU A 51 -5.63 9.28 -35.70
CA LEU A 51 -6.79 9.60 -34.85
C LEU A 51 -7.97 10.18 -35.66
N ARG A 52 -7.69 10.93 -36.72
CA ARG A 52 -8.71 11.51 -37.60
C ARG A 52 -9.40 10.43 -38.43
N ASP A 53 -8.65 9.48 -38.97
CA ASP A 53 -9.20 8.37 -39.74
C ASP A 53 -9.97 7.39 -38.83
N GLU A 54 -9.47 7.10 -37.63
CA GLU A 54 -10.22 6.37 -36.59
C GLU A 54 -11.54 7.10 -36.24
N ARG A 55 -11.51 8.43 -36.14
CA ARG A 55 -12.73 9.24 -35.91
C ARG A 55 -13.70 9.16 -37.08
N LYS A 56 -13.24 9.27 -38.33
CA LYS A 56 -14.10 9.12 -39.53
C LYS A 56 -14.70 7.72 -39.60
N GLU A 57 -13.91 6.69 -39.30
CA GLU A 57 -14.38 5.31 -39.29
C GLU A 57 -15.39 5.08 -38.17
N SER A 58 -15.14 5.61 -36.98
CA SER A 58 -16.09 5.63 -35.86
C SER A 58 -17.38 6.37 -36.23
N GLU A 59 -17.32 7.56 -36.83
CA GLU A 59 -18.50 8.31 -37.29
C GLU A 59 -19.28 7.56 -38.38
N ARG A 60 -18.59 6.89 -39.30
CA ARG A 60 -19.22 6.03 -40.33
C ARG A 60 -19.92 4.85 -39.68
N LEU A 61 -19.24 4.15 -38.77
CA LEU A 61 -19.77 2.98 -38.07
C LEU A 61 -20.96 3.37 -37.18
N MET A 62 -20.91 4.54 -36.55
CA MET A 62 -22.01 5.14 -35.80
C MET A 62 -23.22 5.44 -36.69
N LYS A 63 -23.00 6.02 -37.87
CA LYS A 63 -24.09 6.30 -38.82
C LYS A 63 -24.71 5.01 -39.35
N GLU A 64 -23.89 4.01 -39.67
CA GLU A 64 -24.36 2.69 -40.08
C GLU A 64 -25.14 1.99 -38.97
N ASN A 65 -24.65 2.07 -37.72
CA ASN A 65 -25.33 1.51 -36.55
C ASN A 65 -26.66 2.23 -36.30
N ARG A 66 -26.70 3.57 -36.37
CA ARG A 66 -27.95 4.36 -36.23
C ARG A 66 -28.98 3.94 -37.27
N ALA A 67 -28.55 3.75 -38.52
CA ALA A 67 -29.43 3.29 -39.59
C ALA A 67 -29.96 1.86 -39.32
N LYS A 68 -29.08 0.92 -38.93
CA LYS A 68 -29.47 -0.45 -38.58
C LYS A 68 -30.45 -0.47 -37.41
N TYR A 69 -30.17 0.31 -36.38
CA TYR A 69 -31.00 0.40 -35.18
C TYR A 69 -32.36 1.02 -35.47
N ALA A 70 -32.43 2.11 -36.26
CA ALA A 70 -33.70 2.67 -36.70
C ALA A 70 -34.57 1.62 -37.42
N THR A 71 -33.96 0.75 -38.25
CA THR A 71 -34.69 -0.34 -38.90
C THR A 71 -35.10 -1.47 -37.95
N LEU A 72 -34.32 -1.73 -36.90
CA LEU A 72 -34.64 -2.72 -35.87
C LEU A 72 -35.73 -2.21 -34.93
N LYS A 73 -35.60 -0.98 -34.41
CA LYS A 73 -36.59 -0.27 -33.59
C LYS A 73 -37.94 -0.18 -34.30
N ALA A 74 -37.96 0.07 -35.61
CA ALA A 74 -39.19 0.10 -36.40
C ALA A 74 -39.88 -1.28 -36.57
N LYS A 75 -39.12 -2.38 -36.46
CA LYS A 75 -39.65 -3.75 -36.54
C LYS A 75 -39.98 -4.33 -35.17
N TYR A 76 -39.42 -3.76 -34.12
CA TYR A 76 -39.59 -4.21 -32.76
C TYR A 76 -40.95 -3.78 -32.23
N VAL A 77 -41.75 -4.76 -31.82
CA VAL A 77 -42.93 -4.54 -30.99
C VAL A 77 -42.49 -4.90 -29.58
N PRO A 78 -42.47 -3.96 -28.62
CA PRO A 78 -42.12 -4.28 -27.26
C PRO A 78 -43.09 -5.34 -26.75
N GLU A 79 -42.59 -6.56 -26.54
CA GLU A 79 -43.24 -7.49 -25.63
C GLU A 79 -42.94 -6.94 -24.24
N ASP A 80 -43.83 -6.12 -23.69
CA ASP A 80 -43.69 -5.62 -22.34
C ASP A 80 -43.49 -6.83 -21.41
N PRO A 81 -42.29 -7.04 -20.83
CA PRO A 81 -42.15 -8.04 -19.81
C PRO A 81 -43.10 -7.63 -18.69
N PRO A 82 -43.94 -8.54 -18.15
CA PRO A 82 -44.89 -8.17 -17.13
C PRO A 82 -44.12 -7.55 -15.97
N GLU A 83 -44.35 -6.26 -15.67
CA GLU A 83 -43.63 -5.50 -14.63
C GLU A 83 -43.58 -6.25 -13.29
N VAL A 84 -44.66 -7.00 -13.02
CA VAL A 84 -44.83 -7.90 -11.88
C VAL A 84 -43.70 -8.94 -11.75
N SER A 85 -43.14 -9.40 -12.87
CA SER A 85 -42.05 -10.39 -12.89
C SER A 85 -40.71 -9.79 -12.51
N LEU A 86 -40.42 -8.55 -12.92
CA LEU A 86 -39.18 -7.86 -12.54
C LEU A 86 -39.22 -7.48 -11.06
N ALA A 87 -40.35 -6.94 -10.59
CA ALA A 87 -40.53 -6.60 -9.18
C ALA A 87 -40.25 -7.78 -8.24
N LYS A 88 -40.86 -8.95 -8.51
CA LYS A 88 -40.62 -10.18 -7.72
C LYS A 88 -39.16 -10.62 -7.72
N LYS A 89 -38.48 -10.49 -8.86
CA LYS A 89 -37.07 -10.87 -8.97
C LYS A 89 -36.19 -9.92 -8.16
N ILE A 90 -36.49 -8.63 -8.17
CA ILE A 90 -35.77 -7.62 -7.39
C ILE A 90 -36.06 -7.79 -5.90
N ASP A 91 -37.29 -8.14 -5.51
CA ASP A 91 -37.63 -8.49 -4.13
C ASP A 91 -36.77 -9.66 -3.63
N ALA A 92 -36.50 -10.67 -4.46
CA ALA A 92 -35.58 -11.77 -4.12
C ALA A 92 -34.12 -11.31 -3.94
N VAL A 93 -33.66 -10.31 -4.70
CA VAL A 93 -32.34 -9.68 -4.47
C VAL A 93 -32.34 -8.92 -3.15
N ILE A 94 -33.40 -8.16 -2.87
CA ILE A 94 -33.56 -7.42 -1.61
C ILE A 94 -33.56 -8.37 -0.41
N GLU A 95 -34.28 -9.49 -0.50
CA GLU A 95 -34.24 -10.55 0.53
C GLU A 95 -32.82 -11.08 0.71
N THR A 96 -32.08 -11.30 -0.39
CA THR A 96 -30.67 -11.74 -0.33
C THR A 96 -29.81 -10.69 0.38
N VAL A 97 -29.93 -9.41 0.00
CA VAL A 97 -29.21 -8.28 0.63
C VAL A 97 -29.49 -8.22 2.14
N ASN A 98 -30.74 -8.44 2.55
CA ASN A 98 -31.14 -8.41 3.96
C ASN A 98 -30.56 -9.55 4.81
N THR A 99 -30.10 -10.63 4.18
CA THR A 99 -29.46 -11.76 4.89
C THR A 99 -27.95 -11.58 5.07
N TRP A 100 -27.34 -10.58 4.45
CA TRP A 100 -25.89 -10.38 4.52
C TRP A 100 -25.44 -9.84 5.87
N ASP A 101 -24.42 -10.45 6.46
CA ASP A 101 -23.80 -9.97 7.71
C ASP A 101 -22.92 -8.73 7.47
N TRP A 102 -22.33 -8.62 6.28
CA TRP A 102 -21.51 -7.49 5.87
C TRP A 102 -21.49 -7.37 4.34
N LEU A 103 -21.24 -6.17 3.83
CA LEU A 103 -20.99 -5.95 2.40
C LEU A 103 -19.48 -5.97 2.14
N ASN A 104 -18.94 -7.13 1.76
CA ASN A 104 -17.60 -7.23 1.20
C ASN A 104 -17.66 -7.02 -0.34
N PRO A 105 -16.51 -6.95 -1.03
CA PRO A 105 -16.48 -6.79 -2.49
C PRO A 105 -17.26 -7.89 -3.25
N ALA A 106 -17.31 -9.10 -2.71
CA ALA A 106 -18.03 -10.23 -3.31
C ALA A 106 -19.56 -10.02 -3.33
N GLU A 107 -20.13 -9.46 -2.26
CA GLU A 107 -21.56 -9.15 -2.17
C GLU A 107 -21.93 -8.04 -3.15
N TRP A 108 -21.10 -7.01 -3.28
CA TRP A 108 -21.29 -5.96 -4.29
C TRP A 108 -21.21 -6.49 -5.73
N GLU A 109 -20.24 -7.37 -6.01
CA GLU A 109 -20.16 -8.05 -7.31
C GLU A 109 -21.42 -8.90 -7.57
N SER A 110 -21.93 -9.57 -6.53
CA SER A 110 -23.18 -10.32 -6.61
C SER A 110 -24.39 -9.43 -6.95
N ILE A 111 -24.52 -8.23 -6.37
CA ILE A 111 -25.55 -7.25 -6.77
C ILE A 111 -25.42 -6.92 -8.26
N VAL A 112 -24.21 -6.59 -8.72
CA VAL A 112 -23.97 -6.21 -10.11
C VAL A 112 -24.36 -7.34 -11.08
N GLN A 113 -23.94 -8.57 -10.80
CA GLN A 113 -24.27 -9.74 -11.61
C GLN A 113 -25.77 -10.06 -11.60
N GLN A 114 -26.42 -9.99 -10.43
CA GLN A 114 -27.85 -10.21 -10.30
C GLN A 114 -28.63 -9.14 -11.06
N VAL A 115 -28.31 -7.87 -10.87
CA VAL A 115 -28.94 -6.74 -11.57
C VAL A 115 -28.81 -6.89 -13.09
N GLN A 116 -27.61 -7.22 -13.60
CA GLN A 116 -27.41 -7.48 -15.03
C GLN A 116 -28.32 -8.60 -15.53
N LYS A 117 -28.34 -9.75 -14.83
CA LYS A 117 -29.15 -10.92 -15.21
C LYS A 117 -30.65 -10.65 -15.17
N LEU A 118 -31.10 -9.84 -14.21
CA LEU A 118 -32.51 -9.54 -14.00
C LEU A 118 -33.06 -8.54 -15.01
N THR A 119 -32.27 -7.53 -15.33
CA THR A 119 -32.62 -6.46 -16.27
C THR A 119 -32.29 -6.81 -17.72
N GLN A 120 -31.52 -7.89 -17.94
CA GLN A 120 -30.98 -8.29 -19.24
C GLN A 120 -30.09 -7.21 -19.89
N ALA A 121 -29.64 -6.24 -19.09
CA ALA A 121 -28.72 -5.20 -19.53
C ALA A 121 -27.40 -5.80 -20.04
N THR A 122 -26.78 -5.12 -21.00
CA THR A 122 -25.46 -5.52 -21.51
C THR A 122 -24.42 -5.33 -20.42
N GLY A 123 -24.52 -4.22 -19.68
CA GLY A 123 -23.62 -3.87 -18.58
C GLY A 123 -24.35 -3.54 -17.30
N ALA A 124 -23.69 -3.88 -16.19
CA ALA A 124 -23.99 -3.36 -14.86
C ALA A 124 -22.67 -3.06 -14.15
N TYR A 125 -22.61 -1.96 -13.41
CA TYR A 125 -21.41 -1.54 -12.68
C TYR A 125 -21.74 -0.58 -11.53
N LEU A 126 -20.80 -0.49 -10.58
CA LEU A 126 -20.83 0.40 -9.43
C LEU A 126 -19.71 1.44 -9.56
N GLY A 127 -20.10 2.72 -9.50
CA GLY A 127 -19.19 3.84 -9.36
C GLY A 127 -19.20 4.37 -7.92
N GLN A 128 -18.05 4.53 -7.30
CA GLN A 128 -17.92 5.13 -5.97
C GLN A 128 -17.29 6.53 -6.11
N VAL A 129 -17.88 7.52 -5.43
CA VAL A 129 -17.30 8.87 -5.40
C VAL A 129 -16.14 8.90 -4.43
N ASP A 130 -14.95 9.15 -4.95
CA ASP A 130 -13.71 9.30 -4.22
C ASP A 130 -13.47 10.78 -3.91
N LEU A 131 -13.40 11.10 -2.62
CA LEU A 131 -13.09 12.46 -2.13
C LEU A 131 -11.58 12.72 -2.10
N ASP A 132 -10.78 11.65 -2.01
CA ASP A 132 -9.32 11.70 -1.92
C ASP A 132 -8.70 11.51 -3.31
N GLY A 133 -9.13 12.35 -4.27
CA GLY A 133 -8.58 12.38 -5.61
C GLY A 133 -7.05 12.54 -5.62
N PRO A 134 -6.37 12.24 -6.75
CA PRO A 134 -4.92 12.34 -6.84
C PRO A 134 -4.42 13.73 -6.40
N PRO A 135 -3.27 13.79 -5.69
CA PRO A 135 -2.85 14.97 -4.93
C PRO A 135 -2.63 16.25 -5.75
N GLU A 136 -2.56 16.16 -7.08
CA GLU A 136 -2.35 17.31 -7.96
C GLU A 136 -3.65 18.04 -8.36
N ASP A 137 -4.82 17.42 -8.22
CA ASP A 137 -6.12 18.01 -8.61
C ASP A 137 -7.22 17.52 -7.67
N SER A 138 -7.26 18.05 -6.44
CA SER A 138 -8.21 17.69 -5.35
C SER A 138 -9.67 17.99 -5.71
N LYS A 139 -10.22 17.27 -6.67
CA LYS A 139 -11.62 17.30 -7.06
C LYS A 139 -12.18 15.89 -6.96
N GLU A 140 -13.44 15.82 -6.55
CA GLU A 140 -14.18 14.56 -6.43
C GLU A 140 -14.16 13.83 -7.79
N VAL A 141 -13.89 12.53 -7.77
CA VAL A 141 -13.94 11.68 -8.98
C VAL A 141 -14.85 10.48 -8.75
N ILE A 142 -15.53 9.99 -9.78
CA ILE A 142 -16.26 8.72 -9.68
C ILE A 142 -15.34 7.62 -10.19
N ARG A 143 -15.01 6.65 -9.33
CA ARG A 143 -14.23 5.48 -9.72
C ARG A 143 -15.11 4.25 -9.81
N TYR A 144 -15.01 3.54 -10.93
CA TYR A 144 -15.74 2.29 -11.10
C TYR A 144 -15.01 1.16 -10.41
N THR A 145 -15.59 0.69 -9.31
CA THR A 145 -14.97 -0.34 -8.47
C THR A 145 -15.37 -1.73 -8.93
N HIS A 146 -16.62 -1.93 -9.36
CA HIS A 146 -17.15 -3.25 -9.71
C HIS A 146 -17.93 -3.18 -11.01
N ALA A 147 -17.80 -4.22 -11.83
CA ALA A 147 -18.48 -4.33 -13.11
C ALA A 147 -18.80 -5.79 -13.43
N ALA A 148 -19.80 -6.00 -14.29
CA ALA A 148 -20.13 -7.32 -14.80
C ALA A 148 -18.89 -8.00 -15.44
N PRO A 149 -18.46 -9.18 -14.96
CA PRO A 149 -17.17 -9.76 -15.30
C PRO A 149 -17.03 -10.16 -16.77
N GLU A 150 -18.14 -10.49 -17.44
CA GLU A 150 -18.13 -10.96 -18.83
C GLU A 150 -18.12 -9.82 -19.86
N THR A 151 -18.80 -8.71 -19.59
CA THR A 151 -19.08 -7.68 -20.60
C THR A 151 -18.36 -6.36 -20.32
N HIS A 152 -18.23 -5.97 -19.05
CA HIS A 152 -17.80 -4.61 -18.66
C HIS A 152 -16.61 -4.59 -17.71
N LYS A 153 -15.85 -5.70 -17.62
CA LYS A 153 -14.65 -5.79 -16.79
C LYS A 153 -13.62 -4.70 -17.06
N PHE A 154 -13.58 -4.15 -18.27
CA PHE A 154 -12.69 -3.03 -18.64
C PHE A 154 -13.03 -1.72 -17.91
N LEU A 155 -14.24 -1.57 -17.35
CA LEU A 155 -14.61 -0.39 -16.58
C LEU A 155 -14.02 -0.40 -15.17
N THR A 156 -13.66 -1.55 -14.62
CA THR A 156 -12.98 -1.60 -13.33
C THR A 156 -11.71 -0.74 -13.38
N ASP A 157 -11.51 0.09 -12.36
CA ASP A 157 -10.42 1.07 -12.24
C ASP A 157 -10.50 2.30 -13.16
N CYS A 158 -11.51 2.38 -14.03
CA CYS A 158 -11.77 3.61 -14.79
C CYS A 158 -12.22 4.74 -13.84
N VAL A 159 -11.77 5.96 -14.14
CA VAL A 159 -12.09 7.17 -13.37
C VAL A 159 -12.85 8.14 -14.26
N LEU A 160 -13.99 8.63 -13.77
CA LEU A 160 -14.79 9.68 -14.38
C LEU A 160 -14.47 11.01 -13.68
N PRO A 161 -13.82 11.97 -14.38
CA PRO A 161 -13.52 13.29 -13.83
C PRO A 161 -14.78 14.07 -13.45
N PRO A 162 -14.68 15.03 -12.51
CA PRO A 162 -15.80 15.88 -12.11
C PRO A 162 -16.37 16.66 -13.29
N GLY A 163 -17.70 16.64 -13.42
CA GLY A 163 -18.41 17.38 -14.47
C GLY A 163 -18.36 16.75 -15.85
N GLU A 164 -17.68 15.61 -16.03
CA GLU A 164 -17.76 14.81 -17.26
C GLU A 164 -18.79 13.68 -17.08
N GLY A 165 -19.76 13.57 -17.98
CA GLY A 165 -20.74 12.49 -17.96
C GLY A 165 -22.04 12.84 -17.24
N VAL A 166 -23.17 12.40 -17.80
CA VAL A 166 -24.51 12.50 -17.19
C VAL A 166 -24.61 11.83 -15.81
N THR A 167 -23.68 10.93 -15.48
CA THR A 167 -23.65 10.22 -14.20
C THR A 167 -23.54 11.19 -13.01
N TRP A 168 -22.84 12.32 -13.15
CA TRP A 168 -22.74 13.34 -12.09
C TRP A 168 -24.08 14.01 -11.76
N GLU A 169 -25.02 14.05 -12.71
CA GLU A 169 -26.34 14.62 -12.45
C GLU A 169 -27.10 13.82 -11.38
N THR A 170 -26.79 12.52 -11.22
CA THR A 170 -27.37 11.70 -10.14
C THR A 170 -26.97 12.14 -8.74
N LEU A 171 -25.83 12.84 -8.62
CA LEU A 171 -25.27 13.31 -7.35
C LEU A 171 -25.70 14.74 -7.02
N THR A 172 -26.51 15.36 -7.88
CA THR A 172 -27.07 16.69 -7.61
C THR A 172 -28.24 16.54 -6.64
N LYS A 173 -28.12 17.15 -5.45
CA LYS A 173 -29.22 17.20 -4.48
C LYS A 173 -30.37 17.96 -5.12
N VAL A 174 -31.54 17.33 -5.16
CA VAL A 174 -32.77 18.02 -5.53
C VAL A 174 -33.08 18.92 -4.36
N GLU A 175 -32.94 20.23 -4.54
CA GLU A 175 -33.49 21.22 -3.62
C GLU A 175 -35.01 21.03 -3.64
N THR A 176 -35.51 20.15 -2.79
CA THR A 176 -36.92 20.18 -2.42
C THR A 176 -37.15 21.56 -1.85
N GLU A 177 -37.95 22.38 -2.54
CA GLU A 177 -38.45 23.65 -2.05
C GLU A 177 -39.19 23.43 -0.72
N GLU A 178 -38.43 23.33 0.37
CA GLU A 178 -38.89 23.45 1.74
C GLU A 178 -39.28 24.91 1.93
N GLY A 179 -40.47 25.34 1.50
CA GLY A 179 -40.83 26.74 1.71
C GLY A 179 -42.12 27.31 1.16
N GLU A 180 -42.84 26.65 0.24
CA GLU A 180 -44.20 27.08 -0.08
C GLU A 180 -45.20 26.05 0.42
N ALA A 181 -45.45 26.14 1.74
CA ALA A 181 -46.74 25.74 2.28
C ALA A 181 -47.80 26.55 1.53
N GLN A 182 -48.38 25.97 0.47
CA GLN A 182 -49.66 26.42 -0.04
C GLN A 182 -50.62 26.47 1.17
N PRO A 183 -51.24 27.61 1.47
CA PRO A 183 -52.18 27.69 2.58
C PRO A 183 -53.28 26.68 2.30
N ALA A 184 -53.40 25.69 3.19
CA ALA A 184 -54.41 24.67 3.13
C ALA A 184 -55.79 25.33 3.08
N GLU A 185 -56.49 25.18 1.95
CA GLU A 185 -57.93 25.35 1.89
C GLU A 185 -58.54 24.30 2.84
N GLU A 186 -59.21 24.78 3.90
CA GLU A 186 -59.96 23.96 4.84
C GLU A 186 -61.02 23.13 4.09
N GLY A 187 -60.76 21.84 3.94
CA GLY A 187 -61.73 20.88 3.41
C GLY A 187 -61.29 19.44 3.67
N GLU A 188 -61.87 18.83 4.71
CA GLU A 188 -61.94 17.39 5.03
C GLU A 188 -60.78 16.50 4.55
N ALA A 189 -59.80 16.30 5.44
CA ALA A 189 -58.71 15.37 5.25
C ALA A 189 -59.12 13.91 5.56
N GLU A 190 -59.42 13.14 4.52
CA GLU A 190 -59.10 11.71 4.53
C GLU A 190 -57.57 11.56 4.54
N ALA A 191 -57.05 10.81 5.52
CA ALA A 191 -55.63 10.51 5.66
C ALA A 191 -55.12 9.74 4.43
N LYS A 192 -54.64 10.48 3.42
CA LYS A 192 -53.92 9.93 2.28
C LYS A 192 -52.63 9.30 2.84
N PRO A 193 -52.34 8.02 2.55
CA PRO A 193 -51.13 7.37 3.04
C PRO A 193 -49.91 8.22 2.64
N GLU A 194 -49.02 8.48 3.59
CA GLU A 194 -47.73 9.13 3.33
C GLU A 194 -47.11 8.50 2.09
N GLY A 195 -46.99 9.28 1.04
CA GLY A 195 -46.29 8.84 -0.17
C GLY A 195 -44.85 8.46 0.16
N PRO A 196 -44.19 7.66 -0.69
CA PRO A 196 -42.80 7.30 -0.48
C PRO A 196 -41.96 8.57 -0.26
N ALA A 197 -41.12 8.55 0.77
CA ALA A 197 -40.26 9.67 1.11
C ALA A 197 -39.54 10.16 -0.15
N LYS A 198 -39.65 11.46 -0.44
CA LYS A 198 -39.00 12.03 -1.63
C LYS A 198 -37.49 11.82 -1.50
N ARG A 199 -36.91 11.17 -2.50
CA ARG A 199 -35.46 10.96 -2.59
C ARG A 199 -34.75 12.29 -2.74
N LEU A 200 -33.68 12.48 -1.96
CA LEU A 200 -32.80 13.65 -2.03
C LEU A 200 -32.02 13.73 -3.36
N TYR A 201 -31.75 12.57 -3.96
CA TYR A 201 -30.95 12.44 -5.17
C TYR A 201 -31.79 11.91 -6.32
N LYS A 202 -31.59 12.48 -7.51
CA LYS A 202 -32.35 12.13 -8.71
C LYS A 202 -31.72 10.94 -9.43
N SER A 203 -32.51 9.94 -9.80
CA SER A 203 -32.06 8.89 -10.72
C SER A 203 -32.01 9.42 -12.16
N MET A 204 -31.01 9.02 -12.92
CA MET A 204 -30.83 9.41 -14.31
C MET A 204 -31.23 8.28 -15.24
N TYR A 205 -32.04 8.61 -16.24
CA TYR A 205 -32.45 7.71 -17.32
C TYR A 205 -32.23 8.41 -18.66
N VAL A 206 -31.47 7.76 -19.54
CA VAL A 206 -31.18 8.20 -20.89
C VAL A 206 -31.66 7.11 -21.84
N GLU A 207 -32.75 7.37 -22.59
CA GLU A 207 -33.32 6.40 -23.52
C GLU A 207 -32.34 6.04 -24.65
N GLU A 208 -31.66 7.05 -25.22
CA GLU A 208 -30.68 6.85 -26.29
C GLU A 208 -29.38 7.60 -25.99
N VAL A 209 -28.34 6.85 -25.59
CA VAL A 209 -27.06 7.39 -25.12
C VAL A 209 -26.32 8.21 -26.19
N ILE A 210 -26.57 7.91 -27.46
CA ILE A 210 -25.91 8.53 -28.61
C ILE A 210 -26.50 9.90 -28.99
N ASP A 211 -27.71 10.19 -28.55
CA ASP A 211 -28.37 11.48 -28.77
C ASP A 211 -28.07 12.48 -27.64
N THR A 212 -27.49 12.00 -26.54
CA THR A 212 -27.14 12.83 -25.38
C THR A 212 -25.62 13.08 -25.35
N PRO A 213 -25.13 14.24 -25.81
CA PRO A 213 -23.69 14.52 -25.92
C PRO A 213 -22.98 14.60 -24.56
N ALA A 214 -23.73 14.72 -23.48
CA ALA A 214 -23.21 14.71 -22.11
C ALA A 214 -22.82 13.30 -21.63
N VAL A 215 -23.17 12.22 -22.34
CA VAL A 215 -22.78 10.85 -21.95
C VAL A 215 -21.31 10.62 -22.27
N LYS A 216 -20.55 10.16 -21.27
CA LYS A 216 -19.15 9.74 -21.43
C LYS A 216 -19.08 8.25 -21.77
N PHE A 217 -18.38 7.91 -22.85
CA PHE A 217 -18.07 6.53 -23.21
C PHE A 217 -16.61 6.23 -22.87
N PHE A 218 -16.36 5.13 -22.16
CA PHE A 218 -15.00 4.63 -21.88
C PHE A 218 -14.47 3.71 -22.99
N GLY A 219 -15.37 3.08 -23.74
CA GLY A 219 -15.06 2.21 -24.88
C GLY A 219 -15.62 2.74 -26.19
N MET A 220 -15.95 1.82 -27.11
CA MET A 220 -16.61 2.18 -28.36
C MET A 220 -18.02 2.72 -28.10
N THR A 221 -18.39 3.76 -28.84
CA THR A 221 -19.73 4.34 -28.81
C THR A 221 -20.72 3.36 -29.45
N ASN A 222 -21.62 2.82 -28.62
CA ASN A 222 -22.65 1.88 -29.05
C ASN A 222 -24.04 2.47 -28.77
N LEU A 223 -25.04 2.02 -29.54
CA LEU A 223 -26.44 2.40 -29.33
C LEU A 223 -27.01 1.62 -28.16
N GLY A 224 -27.87 2.27 -27.38
CA GLY A 224 -28.48 1.68 -26.21
C GLY A 224 -29.05 2.76 -25.30
N SER A 225 -29.53 2.30 -24.16
CA SER A 225 -30.04 3.16 -23.07
C SER A 225 -29.14 3.04 -21.85
N TYR A 226 -29.22 4.03 -20.96
CA TYR A 226 -28.43 4.11 -19.73
C TYR A 226 -29.32 4.50 -18.56
N VAL A 227 -29.17 3.79 -17.44
CA VAL A 227 -29.80 4.14 -16.15
C VAL A 227 -28.71 4.23 -15.10
N ALA A 228 -28.76 5.27 -14.27
CA ALA A 228 -27.92 5.41 -13.09
C ALA A 228 -28.77 5.79 -11.88
N VAL A 229 -28.66 4.99 -10.82
CA VAL A 229 -29.37 5.19 -9.56
C VAL A 229 -28.35 5.44 -8.44
N PRO A 230 -28.48 6.56 -7.72
CA PRO A 230 -27.58 6.90 -6.62
C PRO A 230 -27.92 6.09 -5.36
N ILE A 231 -26.92 5.45 -4.79
CA ILE A 231 -26.89 4.80 -3.47
C ILE A 231 -26.11 5.75 -2.55
N VAL A 232 -26.82 6.67 -1.90
CA VAL A 232 -26.21 7.66 -0.99
C VAL A 232 -26.66 7.40 0.43
N TYR A 233 -25.70 7.30 1.35
CA TYR A 233 -25.98 7.11 2.76
C TYR A 233 -24.94 7.81 3.63
N THR A 234 -25.35 8.17 4.84
CA THR A 234 -24.43 8.71 5.85
C THR A 234 -23.76 7.56 6.57
N SER A 235 -22.47 7.34 6.29
CA SER A 235 -21.69 6.29 6.93
C SER A 235 -21.32 6.67 8.36
N VAL A 236 -21.57 5.76 9.30
CA VAL A 236 -21.26 5.97 10.73
C VAL A 236 -19.91 5.38 11.13
N LEU A 237 -19.11 4.92 10.17
CA LEU A 237 -17.79 4.33 10.42
C LEU A 237 -16.72 5.39 10.70
N THR A 238 -17.00 6.31 11.62
CA THR A 238 -16.10 7.40 12.00
C THR A 238 -15.67 7.28 13.46
N VAL A 239 -14.47 7.77 13.78
CA VAL A 239 -13.96 7.80 15.17
C VAL A 239 -14.90 8.59 16.08
N ALA A 240 -15.51 9.66 15.55
CA ALA A 240 -16.45 10.50 16.28
C ALA A 240 -17.76 9.76 16.62
N ALA A 241 -18.26 8.89 15.72
CA ALA A 241 -19.41 8.04 15.96
C ALA A 241 -19.08 6.91 16.97
N LEU A 242 -17.88 6.33 16.90
CA LEU A 242 -17.43 5.36 17.90
C LEU A 242 -17.32 5.97 19.30
N ALA A 243 -16.82 7.20 19.43
CA ALA A 243 -16.77 7.91 20.70
C ALA A 243 -18.18 8.17 21.26
N ALA A 244 -19.12 8.62 20.42
CA ALA A 244 -20.53 8.79 20.81
C ALA A 244 -21.17 7.45 21.24
N ALA A 245 -20.90 6.38 20.50
CA ALA A 245 -21.37 5.04 20.85
C ALA A 245 -20.84 4.59 22.22
N LYS A 246 -19.55 4.81 22.53
CA LYS A 246 -18.96 4.53 23.85
C LYS A 246 -19.65 5.32 24.97
N GLU A 247 -19.90 6.61 24.78
CA GLU A 247 -20.62 7.43 25.76
C GLU A 247 -22.04 6.92 26.03
N ARG A 248 -22.74 6.45 25.00
CA ARG A 248 -24.10 5.91 25.17
C ARG A 248 -24.09 4.52 25.81
N VAL A 249 -23.17 3.65 25.40
CA VAL A 249 -23.02 2.32 26.01
C VAL A 249 -22.64 2.43 27.49
N THR A 250 -21.74 3.35 27.87
CA THR A 250 -21.41 3.62 29.28
C THR A 250 -22.62 4.12 30.06
N LYS A 251 -23.41 5.06 29.52
CA LYS A 251 -24.69 5.48 30.14
C LYS A 251 -25.66 4.32 30.32
N ARG A 252 -25.79 3.44 29.31
CA ARG A 252 -26.65 2.25 29.38
C ARG A 252 -26.17 1.26 30.45
N ILE A 253 -24.87 1.03 30.57
CA ILE A 253 -24.29 0.18 31.62
C ILE A 253 -24.56 0.78 33.00
N ALA A 254 -24.34 2.09 33.18
CA ALA A 254 -24.63 2.78 34.44
C ALA A 254 -26.12 2.75 34.80
N ALA A 255 -27.02 2.96 33.83
CA ALA A 255 -28.46 2.86 34.04
C ALA A 255 -28.89 1.44 34.43
N LYS A 256 -28.34 0.40 33.78
CA LYS A 256 -28.59 -1.01 34.16
C LYS A 256 -28.09 -1.32 35.57
N ALA A 257 -26.92 -0.81 35.95
CA ALA A 257 -26.39 -0.98 37.30
C ALA A 257 -27.26 -0.27 38.35
N ALA A 258 -27.69 0.97 38.09
CA ALA A 258 -28.58 1.71 38.98
C ALA A 258 -29.96 1.03 39.11
N HIS A 259 -30.51 0.49 38.01
CA HIS A 259 -31.75 -0.27 38.03
C HIS A 259 -31.63 -1.53 38.90
N ARG A 260 -30.52 -2.28 38.75
CA ARG A 260 -30.25 -3.46 39.56
C ARG A 260 -30.09 -3.12 41.04
N GLU A 261 -29.35 -2.06 41.38
CA GLU A 261 -29.19 -1.62 42.77
C GLU A 261 -30.54 -1.18 43.37
N ALA A 262 -31.38 -0.49 42.60
CA ALA A 262 -32.71 -0.09 43.04
C ALA A 262 -33.65 -1.30 43.25
N GLU A 263 -33.58 -2.31 42.38
CA GLU A 263 -34.32 -3.56 42.56
C GLU A 263 -33.83 -4.34 43.78
N GLU A 264 -32.52 -4.45 44.00
CA GLU A 264 -31.93 -5.09 45.18
C GLU A 264 -32.34 -4.36 46.48
N LYS A 265 -32.34 -3.01 46.48
CA LYS A 265 -32.84 -2.21 47.62
C LYS A 265 -34.34 -2.39 47.85
N ARG A 266 -35.15 -2.44 46.79
CA ARG A 266 -36.59 -2.71 46.90
C ARG A 266 -36.86 -4.12 47.43
N ALA A 267 -36.13 -5.12 46.97
CA ALA A 267 -36.22 -6.49 47.47
C ALA A 267 -35.80 -6.60 48.94
N ALA A 268 -34.70 -5.94 49.34
CA ALA A 268 -34.26 -5.88 50.74
C ALA A 268 -35.28 -5.17 51.65
N ALA A 269 -35.82 -4.03 51.21
CA ALA A 269 -36.85 -3.30 51.96
C ALA A 269 -38.16 -4.10 52.11
N ALA A 270 -38.56 -4.84 51.05
CA ALA A 270 -39.70 -5.74 51.11
C ALA A 270 -39.48 -6.90 52.09
N ALA A 271 -38.29 -7.50 52.10
CA ALA A 271 -37.93 -8.57 53.05
C ALA A 271 -37.89 -8.06 54.51
N GLU A 272 -37.34 -6.88 54.77
CA GLU A 272 -37.36 -6.29 56.13
C GLU A 272 -38.77 -5.93 56.60
N ALA A 273 -39.67 -5.53 55.70
CA ALA A 273 -41.06 -5.26 56.04
C ALA A 273 -41.84 -6.54 56.38
N GLU A 274 -41.53 -7.65 55.72
CA GLU A 274 -42.11 -8.97 56.00
C GLU A 274 -41.65 -9.50 57.38
N GLU A 275 -40.35 -9.39 57.70
CA GLU A 275 -39.81 -9.82 59.01
C GLU A 275 -40.38 -9.01 60.19
N LYS A 276 -40.65 -7.71 59.99
CA LYS A 276 -41.29 -6.87 61.02
C LYS A 276 -42.81 -7.04 61.10
N GLY A 277 -43.46 -7.59 60.07
CA GLY A 277 -44.91 -7.79 59.99
C GLY A 277 -45.42 -9.03 60.72
N GLU A 278 -44.56 -10.03 60.97
CA GLU A 278 -44.98 -11.33 61.52
C GLU A 278 -45.05 -11.40 63.06
N GLY A 279 -44.74 -10.31 63.77
CA GLY A 279 -44.73 -10.24 65.24
C GLY A 279 -45.96 -9.60 65.92
N GLY A 280 -46.96 -9.17 65.16
CA GLY A 280 -48.06 -8.32 65.65
C GLY A 280 -49.42 -9.01 65.80
N GLU A 281 -49.53 -10.09 66.57
CA GLU A 281 -50.82 -10.66 66.95
C GLU A 281 -51.53 -9.72 67.96
N GLY A 282 -52.48 -8.92 67.47
CA GLY A 282 -53.56 -8.36 68.32
C GLY A 282 -53.70 -6.83 68.35
N LYS A 283 -54.50 -6.29 67.43
CA LYS A 283 -55.67 -5.43 67.74
C LYS A 283 -56.38 -5.02 66.46
N GLU A 284 -57.58 -5.56 66.26
CA GLU A 284 -58.57 -5.02 65.33
C GLU A 284 -58.95 -3.60 65.76
N GLY A 285 -58.56 -2.60 64.98
CA GLY A 285 -58.98 -1.22 65.22
C GLY A 285 -58.20 -0.22 64.36
N GLU A 286 -58.89 0.31 63.34
CA GLU A 286 -58.56 1.56 62.65
C GLU A 286 -57.43 1.50 61.59
N ALA A 287 -57.79 0.88 60.46
CA ALA A 287 -57.13 1.09 59.18
C ALA A 287 -57.43 2.50 58.65
N THR A 288 -56.44 3.39 58.56
CA THR A 288 -56.38 4.57 57.64
C THR A 288 -55.13 5.41 57.90
N ALA A 289 -53.91 4.91 57.64
CA ALA A 289 -52.71 5.80 57.67
C ALA A 289 -51.42 5.29 56.99
N ALA A 290 -51.45 4.25 56.15
CA ALA A 290 -50.20 3.64 55.65
C ALA A 290 -50.20 3.38 54.13
N ALA A 291 -50.84 4.25 53.35
CA ALA A 291 -50.83 4.19 51.87
C ALA A 291 -50.16 5.41 51.22
N ASP A 292 -49.46 6.25 52.00
CA ASP A 292 -48.77 7.45 51.51
C ASP A 292 -47.24 7.26 51.50
N ALA A 293 -46.80 6.05 51.11
CA ALA A 293 -45.42 5.81 50.75
C ALA A 293 -45.19 6.43 49.36
N THR A 294 -44.66 7.65 49.36
CA THR A 294 -44.22 8.42 48.19
C THR A 294 -43.66 7.49 47.10
N PRO A 295 -44.17 7.53 45.85
CA PRO A 295 -43.66 6.70 44.77
C PRO A 295 -42.15 6.90 44.65
N PRO A 296 -41.35 5.83 44.55
CA PRO A 296 -39.90 5.97 44.49
C PRO A 296 -39.52 6.77 43.24
N GLU A 297 -38.50 7.61 43.42
CA GLU A 297 -37.69 8.29 42.41
C GLU A 297 -37.69 7.54 41.06
N GLU A 298 -38.08 8.24 39.97
CA GLU A 298 -38.21 7.66 38.63
C GLU A 298 -36.89 6.99 38.22
N LEU A 299 -36.94 5.68 37.96
CA LEU A 299 -35.77 4.92 37.53
C LEU A 299 -35.27 5.46 36.17
N PRO A 300 -33.95 5.54 35.96
CA PRO A 300 -33.42 5.95 34.67
C PRO A 300 -33.90 4.99 33.58
N VAL A 301 -34.47 5.55 32.51
CA VAL A 301 -34.97 4.77 31.36
C VAL A 301 -33.79 4.07 30.70
N ILE A 302 -33.84 2.73 30.62
CA ILE A 302 -32.85 1.95 29.89
C ILE A 302 -33.14 2.15 28.39
N GLU A 303 -32.26 2.88 27.71
CA GLU A 303 -32.33 3.04 26.26
C GLU A 303 -32.27 1.68 25.56
N THR A 304 -33.19 1.44 24.63
CA THR A 304 -33.18 0.27 23.75
C THR A 304 -32.10 0.42 22.68
N ASP A 305 -31.67 -0.69 22.10
CA ASP A 305 -30.67 -0.67 21.02
C ASP A 305 -31.16 0.15 19.83
N GLU A 306 -32.46 0.14 19.53
CA GLU A 306 -33.06 0.99 18.49
C GLU A 306 -32.89 2.50 18.79
N ALA A 307 -33.08 2.91 20.05
CA ALA A 307 -32.90 4.30 20.47
C ALA A 307 -31.41 4.72 20.39
N LEU A 308 -30.50 3.82 20.76
CA LEU A 308 -29.06 4.03 20.60
C LEU A 308 -28.67 4.25 19.14
N MET A 309 -29.17 3.38 18.26
CA MET A 309 -28.91 3.41 16.83
C MET A 309 -29.46 4.68 16.18
N LYS A 310 -30.65 5.13 16.59
CA LYS A 310 -31.29 6.33 16.04
C LYS A 310 -30.49 7.59 16.38
N GLY A 311 -30.10 7.79 17.64
CA GLY A 311 -29.42 9.03 17.98
C GLY A 311 -27.97 9.11 17.47
N LEU A 312 -27.36 8.00 17.02
CA LEU A 312 -26.08 8.05 16.29
C LEU A 312 -26.22 8.76 14.93
N GLU A 313 -27.39 8.71 14.31
CA GLU A 313 -27.66 9.42 13.05
C GLU A 313 -27.90 10.91 13.26
N GLU A 314 -28.63 11.27 14.31
CA GLU A 314 -29.04 12.65 14.60
C GLU A 314 -27.86 13.57 14.95
N GLU A 315 -26.77 13.00 15.48
CA GLU A 315 -25.59 13.79 15.87
C GLU A 315 -24.71 14.24 14.69
N GLY A 316 -25.06 13.89 13.44
CA GLY A 316 -24.38 14.43 12.25
C GLY A 316 -22.89 14.08 12.14
N ARG A 317 -22.43 13.03 12.84
CA ARG A 317 -21.01 12.63 12.89
C ARG A 317 -20.60 11.67 11.77
N GLY A 318 -21.47 11.42 10.81
CA GLY A 318 -21.21 10.49 9.73
C GLY A 318 -20.68 11.16 8.47
N LEU A 319 -19.99 10.37 7.65
CA LEU A 319 -19.46 10.80 6.36
C LEU A 319 -20.42 10.39 5.25
N GLU A 320 -20.83 11.31 4.39
CA GLU A 320 -21.71 10.99 3.25
C GLU A 320 -20.95 10.13 2.23
N LYS A 321 -21.33 8.86 2.10
CA LYS A 321 -20.81 7.95 1.06
C LYS A 321 -21.76 7.96 -0.12
N ARG A 322 -21.21 8.23 -1.30
CA ARG A 322 -21.95 8.30 -2.58
C ARG A 322 -21.48 7.17 -3.49
N ILE A 323 -22.38 6.23 -3.76
CA ILE A 323 -22.19 5.13 -4.71
C ILE A 323 -23.26 5.29 -5.80
N ILE A 324 -22.97 4.84 -7.02
CA ILE A 324 -23.87 4.89 -8.16
C ILE A 324 -23.97 3.50 -8.75
N LEU A 325 -25.18 2.93 -8.77
CA LEU A 325 -25.49 1.71 -9.50
C LEU A 325 -25.95 2.08 -10.90
N ALA A 326 -25.18 1.69 -11.90
CA ALA A 326 -25.49 1.98 -13.29
C ALA A 326 -25.66 0.70 -14.10
N ILE A 327 -26.59 0.74 -15.06
CA ILE A 327 -26.81 -0.30 -16.06
C ILE A 327 -26.95 0.33 -17.44
N ASP A 328 -26.54 -0.42 -18.46
CA ASP A 328 -26.73 0.01 -19.84
C ASP A 328 -27.03 -1.14 -20.80
N THR A 329 -27.70 -0.80 -21.89
CA THR A 329 -28.03 -1.71 -22.98
C THR A 329 -27.19 -1.40 -24.23
N CYS A 330 -25.96 -0.91 -24.06
CA CYS A 330 -25.09 -0.54 -25.18
C CYS A 330 -24.77 -1.77 -26.04
N GLY A 331 -25.28 -1.78 -27.27
CA GLY A 331 -25.20 -2.89 -28.22
C GLY A 331 -26.48 -3.70 -28.36
N GLN A 332 -27.53 -3.40 -27.58
CA GLN A 332 -28.84 -4.03 -27.65
C GLN A 332 -29.90 -3.08 -28.21
N VAL A 333 -30.95 -3.66 -28.82
CA VAL A 333 -32.08 -2.91 -29.38
C VAL A 333 -33.06 -2.46 -28.30
N ASP A 334 -33.18 -3.25 -27.23
CA ASP A 334 -34.22 -3.07 -26.23
C ASP A 334 -33.81 -1.94 -25.25
N PRO A 335 -34.57 -0.84 -25.19
CA PRO A 335 -34.30 0.21 -24.22
C PRO A 335 -34.75 -0.22 -22.83
N LEU A 336 -34.03 0.26 -21.82
CA LEU A 336 -34.48 0.21 -20.44
C LEU A 336 -35.76 1.03 -20.29
N THR A 337 -36.61 0.64 -19.36
CA THR A 337 -37.91 1.29 -19.13
C THR A 337 -37.95 1.98 -17.77
N GLN A 338 -38.92 2.87 -17.55
CA GLN A 338 -39.12 3.50 -16.25
C GLN A 338 -39.36 2.48 -15.13
N ALA A 339 -39.94 1.32 -15.44
CA ALA A 339 -40.09 0.24 -14.48
C ALA A 339 -38.73 -0.25 -13.97
N HIS A 340 -37.70 -0.34 -14.83
CA HIS A 340 -36.34 -0.69 -14.41
C HIS A 340 -35.77 0.34 -13.44
N VAL A 341 -35.96 1.63 -13.73
CA VAL A 341 -35.54 2.72 -12.84
C VAL A 341 -36.19 2.53 -11.47
N ASN A 342 -37.53 2.43 -11.40
CA ASN A 342 -38.26 2.30 -10.15
C ASN A 342 -37.84 1.06 -9.34
N GLN A 343 -37.52 -0.07 -9.99
CA GLN A 343 -37.06 -1.26 -9.28
C GLN A 343 -35.62 -1.13 -8.79
N LEU A 344 -34.73 -0.51 -9.56
CA LEU A 344 -33.36 -0.22 -9.12
C LEU A 344 -33.34 0.80 -7.98
N GLU A 345 -34.26 1.75 -7.99
CA GLU A 345 -34.50 2.64 -6.86
C GLU A 345 -34.85 1.83 -5.61
N ARG A 346 -35.90 0.99 -5.67
CA ARG A 346 -36.26 0.12 -4.52
C ARG A 346 -35.09 -0.72 -4.00
N LEU A 347 -34.29 -1.30 -4.90
CA LEU A 347 -33.07 -2.04 -4.53
C LEU A 347 -32.05 -1.13 -3.84
N SER A 348 -31.80 0.05 -4.39
CA SER A 348 -30.89 1.06 -3.83
C SER A 348 -31.30 1.47 -2.41
N ASP A 349 -32.59 1.71 -2.16
CA ASP A 349 -33.09 2.07 -0.82
C ASP A 349 -32.88 0.92 0.17
N ALA A 350 -33.15 -0.32 -0.25
CA ALA A 350 -32.93 -1.50 0.57
C ALA A 350 -31.45 -1.71 0.90
N VAL A 351 -30.56 -1.50 -0.07
CA VAL A 351 -29.10 -1.56 0.13
C VAL A 351 -28.66 -0.48 1.12
N VAL A 352 -29.12 0.76 0.96
CA VAL A 352 -28.83 1.87 1.89
C VAL A 352 -29.26 1.51 3.31
N ALA A 353 -30.52 1.09 3.49
CA ALA A 353 -31.05 0.72 4.80
C ALA A 353 -30.26 -0.41 5.45
N ARG A 354 -29.90 -1.45 4.67
CA ARG A 354 -29.11 -2.57 5.18
C ARG A 354 -27.69 -2.14 5.56
N VAL A 355 -27.00 -1.39 4.71
CA VAL A 355 -25.64 -0.91 4.98
C VAL A 355 -25.61 -0.06 6.24
N GLN A 356 -26.51 0.91 6.37
CA GLN A 356 -26.57 1.76 7.57
C GLN A 356 -26.86 0.95 8.83
N SER A 357 -27.76 -0.05 8.77
CA SER A 357 -28.03 -0.94 9.89
C SER A 357 -26.80 -1.75 10.28
N LEU A 358 -26.05 -2.29 9.31
CA LEU A 358 -24.86 -3.09 9.55
C LEU A 358 -23.71 -2.25 10.12
N GLU A 359 -23.48 -1.06 9.57
CA GLU A 359 -22.45 -0.16 10.07
C GLU A 359 -22.74 0.28 11.51
N LYS A 360 -23.97 0.69 11.80
CA LYS A 360 -24.34 1.09 13.16
C LYS A 360 -24.23 -0.07 14.15
N ALA A 361 -24.68 -1.27 13.78
CA ALA A 361 -24.53 -2.47 14.61
C ALA A 361 -23.05 -2.78 14.87
N ALA A 362 -22.18 -2.62 13.88
CA ALA A 362 -20.75 -2.83 14.03
C ALA A 362 -20.08 -1.78 14.94
N VAL A 363 -20.45 -0.50 14.82
CA VAL A 363 -19.95 0.56 15.70
C VAL A 363 -20.37 0.32 17.15
N LEU A 364 -21.62 -0.07 17.38
CA LEU A 364 -22.10 -0.42 18.73
C LEU A 364 -21.37 -1.65 19.27
N ALA A 365 -21.24 -2.73 18.49
CA ALA A 365 -20.51 -3.92 18.92
C ALA A 365 -19.05 -3.60 19.25
N GLN A 366 -18.39 -2.75 18.47
CA GLN A 366 -17.03 -2.30 18.74
C GLN A 366 -16.96 -1.43 20.01
N ALA A 367 -17.94 -0.57 20.26
CA ALA A 367 -18.02 0.23 21.49
C ALA A 367 -18.28 -0.63 22.74
N GLU A 368 -19.13 -1.65 22.62
CA GLU A 368 -19.39 -2.62 23.69
C GLU A 368 -18.15 -3.44 24.01
N ASN A 369 -17.47 -3.98 23.00
CA ASN A 369 -16.22 -4.71 23.19
C ASN A 369 -15.13 -3.84 23.83
N ALA A 370 -15.06 -2.57 23.44
CA ALA A 370 -14.11 -1.61 24.01
C ALA A 370 -14.36 -1.29 25.50
N LEU A 371 -15.57 -1.51 26.00
CA LEU A 371 -15.98 -1.26 27.38
C LEU A 371 -16.13 -2.55 28.20
N ASP A 372 -16.02 -3.70 27.56
CA ASP A 372 -16.12 -5.00 28.21
C ASP A 372 -14.85 -5.28 29.01
N GLU A 373 -15.01 -5.46 30.32
CA GLU A 373 -13.92 -5.73 31.26
C GLU A 373 -13.13 -6.99 30.87
N LYS A 374 -13.79 -8.00 30.29
CA LYS A 374 -13.12 -9.21 29.80
C LYS A 374 -12.21 -8.92 28.61
N THR A 375 -12.58 -7.98 27.76
CA THR A 375 -11.76 -7.55 26.62
C THR A 375 -10.54 -6.77 27.11
N ALA A 376 -10.71 -5.87 28.08
CA ALA A 376 -9.60 -5.21 28.76
C ALA A 376 -8.67 -6.22 29.47
N GLU A 377 -9.22 -7.21 30.16
CA GLU A 377 -8.44 -8.27 30.81
C GLU A 377 -7.67 -9.13 29.78
N LYS A 378 -8.28 -9.44 28.63
CA LYS A 378 -7.59 -10.12 27.51
C LYS A 378 -6.46 -9.28 26.95
N ALA A 379 -6.64 -7.97 26.80
CA ALA A 379 -5.57 -7.06 26.37
C ALA A 379 -4.41 -7.07 27.36
N ALA A 380 -4.70 -6.91 28.66
CA ALA A 380 -3.70 -6.95 29.72
C ALA A 380 -2.96 -8.29 29.76
N LYS A 381 -3.68 -9.42 29.64
CA LYS A 381 -3.09 -10.77 29.54
C LYS A 381 -2.24 -10.93 28.30
N GLY A 382 -2.67 -10.41 27.15
CA GLY A 382 -1.91 -10.46 25.90
C GLY A 382 -0.58 -9.72 26.01
N VAL A 383 -0.59 -8.51 26.58
CA VAL A 383 0.62 -7.73 26.86
C VAL A 383 1.52 -8.44 27.89
N ALA A 384 0.93 -9.03 28.93
CA ALA A 384 1.69 -9.82 29.92
C ALA A 384 2.38 -11.04 29.26
N VAL A 385 1.69 -11.77 28.39
CA VAL A 385 2.27 -12.90 27.63
C VAL A 385 3.42 -12.43 26.74
N LEU A 386 3.32 -11.26 26.09
CA LEU A 386 4.42 -10.68 25.33
C LEU A 386 5.60 -10.29 26.21
N ARG A 387 5.34 -9.75 27.41
CA ARG A 387 6.38 -9.39 28.36
C ARG A 387 7.12 -10.61 28.90
N GLU A 388 6.39 -11.67 29.25
CA GLU A 388 6.97 -12.95 29.64
C GLU A 388 7.82 -13.54 28.50
N ALA A 389 7.33 -13.46 27.26
CA ALA A 389 8.09 -13.90 26.09
C ALA A 389 9.35 -13.05 25.87
N GLN A 390 9.27 -11.74 26.08
CA GLN A 390 10.41 -10.83 26.02
C GLN A 390 11.45 -11.21 27.09
N GLU A 391 11.05 -11.41 28.34
CA GLU A 391 11.94 -11.84 29.43
C GLU A 391 12.58 -13.21 29.12
N GLY A 392 11.81 -14.17 28.60
CA GLY A 392 12.35 -15.46 28.15
C GLY A 392 13.35 -15.34 26.99
N GLY A 393 13.13 -14.41 26.06
CA GLY A 393 14.10 -14.09 25.00
C GLY A 393 15.39 -13.46 25.55
N GLN A 394 15.31 -12.66 26.61
CA GLN A 394 16.49 -12.12 27.29
C GLN A 394 17.32 -13.22 27.95
N GLU A 395 16.66 -14.19 28.59
CA GLU A 395 17.35 -15.35 29.19
C GLU A 395 18.04 -16.21 28.12
N LYS A 396 17.33 -16.56 27.04
CA LYS A 396 17.90 -17.32 25.91
C LYS A 396 19.08 -16.60 25.27
N ALA A 397 18.96 -15.30 25.07
CA ALA A 397 20.05 -14.49 24.57
C ALA A 397 21.25 -14.47 25.53
N ALA A 398 21.02 -14.37 26.84
CA ALA A 398 22.10 -14.39 27.82
C ALA A 398 22.83 -15.75 27.81
N GLU A 399 22.09 -16.86 27.67
CA GLU A 399 22.66 -18.20 27.51
C GLU A 399 23.46 -18.33 26.20
N GLU A 400 22.91 -17.88 25.07
CA GLU A 400 23.61 -17.91 23.77
C GLU A 400 24.87 -17.04 23.82
N ILE A 401 24.78 -15.83 24.37
CA ILE A 401 25.91 -14.92 24.54
C ILE A 401 26.97 -15.55 25.43
N SER A 402 26.58 -16.16 26.55
CA SER A 402 27.53 -16.85 27.45
C SER A 402 28.22 -18.01 26.75
N SER A 403 27.48 -18.82 25.96
CA SER A 403 28.09 -19.94 25.23
C SER A 403 29.07 -19.49 24.15
N ARG A 404 28.84 -18.32 23.53
CA ARG A 404 29.77 -17.72 22.55
C ARG A 404 30.97 -17.03 23.18
N GLN A 405 30.88 -16.61 24.44
CA GLN A 405 32.03 -16.04 25.15
C GLN A 405 33.13 -17.08 25.41
N ASP A 406 32.77 -18.36 25.47
CA ASP A 406 33.74 -19.45 25.60
C ASP A 406 34.47 -19.75 24.27
N GLU A 407 34.03 -19.17 23.15
CA GLU A 407 34.71 -19.21 21.84
C GLU A 407 35.66 -18.01 21.69
N GLU A 408 36.66 -17.92 22.58
CA GLU A 408 37.60 -16.79 22.78
C GLU A 408 38.44 -16.35 21.55
N ASP A 409 38.34 -17.02 20.40
CA ASP A 409 39.18 -16.76 19.21
C ASP A 409 38.56 -15.80 18.18
N SER A 410 37.41 -15.17 18.47
CA SER A 410 36.82 -14.19 17.52
C SER A 410 37.58 -12.84 17.56
N PRO A 411 38.14 -12.37 16.42
CA PRO A 411 38.88 -11.10 16.35
C PRO A 411 38.02 -9.85 16.63
N TYR A 412 36.71 -10.01 16.84
CA TYR A 412 35.77 -8.93 17.14
C TYR A 412 35.38 -8.84 18.63
N ALA A 413 35.90 -9.72 19.50
CA ALA A 413 35.46 -9.85 20.89
C ALA A 413 35.73 -8.62 21.78
N GLY A 414 36.68 -7.74 21.42
CA GLY A 414 37.18 -6.69 22.32
C GLY A 414 36.45 -5.35 22.29
N GLN A 415 35.88 -4.92 21.16
CA GLN A 415 35.42 -3.53 20.99
C GLN A 415 33.92 -3.41 20.65
N TRP A 416 33.34 -4.42 20.02
CA TRP A 416 31.94 -4.42 19.57
C TRP A 416 31.06 -5.39 20.36
N GLY A 417 31.66 -6.14 21.28
CA GLY A 417 31.03 -7.24 21.98
C GLY A 417 29.70 -6.83 22.62
N ASP A 418 29.66 -5.70 23.33
CA ASP A 418 28.46 -5.34 24.10
C ASP A 418 27.31 -4.83 23.24
N GLN A 419 27.59 -4.14 22.13
CA GLN A 419 26.52 -3.70 21.24
C GLN A 419 25.98 -4.83 20.36
N VAL A 420 26.87 -5.70 19.85
CA VAL A 420 26.47 -6.92 19.11
C VAL A 420 25.64 -7.83 20.01
N LYS A 421 26.05 -8.00 21.28
CA LYS A 421 25.24 -8.69 22.30
C LYS A 421 23.87 -8.03 22.47
N SER A 422 23.79 -6.71 22.49
CA SER A 422 22.51 -6.00 22.59
C SER A 422 21.58 -6.25 21.38
N VAL A 423 22.14 -6.35 20.17
CA VAL A 423 21.39 -6.70 18.96
C VAL A 423 20.92 -8.15 19.00
N LEU A 424 21.78 -9.09 19.39
CA LEU A 424 21.40 -10.50 19.57
C LEU A 424 20.31 -10.66 20.63
N GLN A 425 20.45 -9.98 21.76
CA GLN A 425 19.44 -9.97 22.82
C GLN A 425 18.08 -9.48 22.31
N LYS A 426 18.06 -8.35 21.60
CA LYS A 426 16.82 -7.81 21.02
C LYS A 426 16.24 -8.71 19.93
N HIS A 427 17.08 -9.46 19.23
CA HIS A 427 16.62 -10.42 18.23
C HIS A 427 15.87 -11.58 18.87
N GLU A 428 16.46 -12.21 19.89
CA GLU A 428 15.82 -13.31 20.62
C GLU A 428 14.55 -12.85 21.34
N GLU A 429 14.56 -11.65 21.97
CA GLU A 429 13.35 -11.01 22.51
C GLU A 429 12.23 -10.97 21.47
N LEU A 430 12.52 -10.48 20.26
CA LEU A 430 11.53 -10.35 19.19
C LEU A 430 11.07 -11.72 18.66
N MET A 431 11.98 -12.69 18.54
CA MET A 431 11.66 -14.03 18.06
C MET A 431 10.73 -14.77 19.02
N GLU A 432 10.97 -14.68 20.33
CA GLU A 432 10.08 -15.26 21.35
C GLU A 432 8.73 -14.54 21.37
N MET A 433 8.69 -13.22 21.21
CA MET A 433 7.44 -12.48 21.06
C MET A 433 6.66 -12.93 19.82
N SER A 434 7.30 -13.06 18.65
CA SER A 434 6.68 -13.59 17.43
C SER A 434 6.18 -15.02 17.62
N ALA A 435 6.91 -15.85 18.37
CA ALA A 435 6.48 -17.20 18.73
C ALA A 435 5.21 -17.18 19.58
N ALA A 436 5.20 -16.36 20.64
CA ALA A 436 4.05 -16.18 21.53
C ALA A 436 2.82 -15.64 20.80
N ILE A 437 3.00 -14.72 19.84
CA ILE A 437 1.89 -14.24 19.00
C ILE A 437 1.28 -15.39 18.22
N GLY A 438 2.10 -16.21 17.54
CA GLY A 438 1.60 -17.32 16.74
C GLY A 438 1.02 -18.49 17.54
N GLU A 439 1.33 -18.63 18.83
CA GLU A 439 0.87 -19.77 19.64
C GLU A 439 -0.26 -19.42 20.60
N LYS A 440 -0.20 -18.23 21.21
CA LYS A 440 -1.08 -17.84 22.33
C LYS A 440 -1.98 -16.66 21.98
N LEU A 441 -1.60 -15.82 21.02
CA LEU A 441 -2.30 -14.55 20.72
C LEU A 441 -2.79 -14.46 19.27
N GLU A 442 -2.80 -15.57 18.53
CA GLU A 442 -3.25 -15.61 17.13
C GLU A 442 -4.67 -15.05 17.00
N ASP A 443 -5.58 -15.49 17.87
CA ASP A 443 -6.96 -15.03 17.91
C ASP A 443 -7.09 -13.51 18.18
N SER A 444 -6.18 -12.95 19.00
CA SER A 444 -6.17 -11.52 19.30
C SER A 444 -5.66 -10.70 18.10
N LEU A 445 -4.70 -11.23 17.34
CA LEU A 445 -4.26 -10.57 16.11
C LEU A 445 -5.34 -10.68 15.01
N LEU A 446 -5.98 -11.84 14.88
CA LEU A 446 -7.06 -12.06 13.92
C LEU A 446 -8.30 -11.22 14.24
N SER A 447 -8.54 -10.87 15.52
CA SER A 447 -9.66 -9.99 15.88
C SER A 447 -9.52 -8.59 15.31
N LEU A 448 -8.31 -8.12 14.97
CA LEU A 448 -8.09 -6.85 14.29
C LEU A 448 -8.84 -6.77 12.95
N SER A 449 -9.02 -7.91 12.27
CA SER A 449 -9.77 -7.97 11.01
C SER A 449 -11.27 -7.68 11.15
N ASN A 450 -11.79 -7.77 12.39
CA ASN A 450 -13.17 -7.49 12.74
C ASN A 450 -13.40 -6.01 13.12
N VAL A 451 -12.33 -5.25 13.40
CA VAL A 451 -12.41 -3.82 13.72
C VAL A 451 -12.93 -3.07 12.49
N ARG A 452 -14.04 -2.35 12.66
CA ARG A 452 -14.70 -1.66 11.55
C ARG A 452 -14.31 -0.20 11.49
N VAL A 453 -14.35 0.49 12.63
CA VAL A 453 -13.85 1.86 12.79
C VAL A 453 -12.38 1.81 13.16
N MET A 454 -11.52 2.25 12.25
CA MET A 454 -10.09 2.40 12.51
C MET A 454 -9.80 3.84 12.88
N ASP A 455 -9.09 4.03 13.98
CA ASP A 455 -8.41 5.30 14.23
C ASP A 455 -7.08 5.34 13.47
N GLU A 456 -6.43 6.51 13.49
CA GLU A 456 -5.15 6.72 12.82
C GLU A 456 -4.04 5.83 13.41
N ASN A 457 -4.11 5.54 14.71
CA ASN A 457 -3.16 4.66 15.37
C ASN A 457 -3.28 3.21 14.87
N PHE A 458 -4.51 2.70 14.75
CA PHE A 458 -4.77 1.38 14.19
C PHE A 458 -4.24 1.29 12.77
N SER A 459 -4.56 2.27 11.92
CA SER A 459 -4.14 2.25 10.53
C SER A 459 -2.63 2.36 10.36
N ASN A 460 -1.97 3.22 11.14
CA ASN A 460 -0.51 3.34 11.17
C ASN A 460 0.16 2.06 11.66
N ALA A 461 -0.39 1.41 12.70
CA ALA A 461 0.15 0.15 13.23
C ALA A 461 0.06 -0.97 12.19
N VAL A 462 -1.10 -1.16 11.56
CA VAL A 462 -1.25 -2.20 10.55
C VAL A 462 -0.43 -1.87 9.29
N ALA A 463 -0.40 -0.60 8.85
CA ALA A 463 0.44 -0.20 7.73
C ALA A 463 1.93 -0.46 8.00
N ALA A 464 2.42 -0.11 9.21
CA ALA A 464 3.79 -0.39 9.63
C ALA A 464 4.11 -1.88 9.61
N LEU A 465 3.18 -2.71 10.13
CA LEU A 465 3.30 -4.17 10.07
C LEU A 465 3.43 -4.66 8.63
N LEU A 466 2.48 -4.31 7.76
CA LEU A 466 2.45 -4.83 6.39
C LEU A 466 3.68 -4.36 5.58
N LEU A 467 4.15 -3.13 5.80
CA LEU A 467 5.40 -2.63 5.21
C LEU A 467 6.62 -3.41 5.71
N LEU A 468 6.70 -3.75 7.01
CA LEU A 468 7.77 -4.61 7.56
C LEU A 468 7.73 -6.02 6.99
N LEU A 469 6.53 -6.54 6.69
CA LEU A 469 6.35 -7.83 6.03
C LEU A 469 6.70 -7.79 4.52
N GLY A 470 7.10 -6.63 3.99
CA GLY A 470 7.50 -6.46 2.60
C GLY A 470 6.35 -6.21 1.62
N ILE A 471 5.13 -5.98 2.12
CA ILE A 471 3.99 -5.63 1.26
C ILE A 471 4.18 -4.20 0.77
N PRO A 472 4.15 -3.94 -0.55
CA PRO A 472 4.41 -2.61 -1.08
C PRO A 472 3.28 -1.65 -0.73
N LYS A 473 3.62 -0.38 -0.49
CA LYS A 473 2.63 0.67 -0.19
C LYS A 473 1.53 0.76 -1.26
N ALA A 474 1.85 0.49 -2.53
CA ALA A 474 0.88 0.48 -3.62
C ALA A 474 -0.30 -0.49 -3.37
N GLU A 475 -0.06 -1.61 -2.70
CA GLU A 475 -1.12 -2.57 -2.30
C GLU A 475 -1.88 -2.11 -1.05
N LEU A 476 -1.24 -1.32 -0.19
CA LEU A 476 -1.86 -0.77 1.03
C LEU A 476 -2.73 0.44 0.73
N THR A 477 -2.30 1.28 -0.21
CA THR A 477 -3.00 2.48 -0.67
C THR A 477 -3.72 2.23 -1.98
N ALA A 478 -4.12 0.97 -2.26
CA ALA A 478 -4.62 0.53 -3.57
C ALA A 478 -5.42 1.65 -4.23
N GLN A 479 -4.86 2.14 -5.35
CA GLN A 479 -5.24 3.40 -5.97
C GLN A 479 -6.74 3.39 -6.27
N GLY A 480 -7.52 4.07 -5.43
CA GLY A 480 -8.94 4.25 -5.68
C GLY A 480 -9.94 3.65 -4.71
N HIS A 481 -9.50 3.06 -3.61
CA HIS A 481 -10.44 2.77 -2.53
C HIS A 481 -10.66 4.04 -1.71
N VAL A 482 -11.89 4.53 -1.75
CA VAL A 482 -12.38 5.66 -0.93
C VAL A 482 -12.20 5.36 0.56
N ASP A 483 -12.25 4.08 0.91
CA ASP A 483 -11.82 3.58 2.21
C ASP A 483 -10.36 3.12 2.12
N LYS A 484 -9.41 3.98 2.52
CA LYS A 484 -7.96 3.67 2.68
C LYS A 484 -7.67 2.37 3.45
N TYR A 485 -8.68 1.85 4.12
CA TYR A 485 -8.65 0.78 5.08
C TYR A 485 -9.06 -0.58 4.52
N ASP A 486 -9.75 -0.64 3.38
CA ASP A 486 -10.23 -1.91 2.81
C ASP A 486 -9.10 -2.80 2.27
N PRO A 487 -8.08 -2.27 1.56
CA PRO A 487 -6.94 -3.08 1.14
C PRO A 487 -6.17 -3.64 2.35
N ILE A 488 -6.00 -2.81 3.39
CA ILE A 488 -5.38 -3.20 4.65
C ILE A 488 -6.17 -4.32 5.33
N LYS A 489 -7.50 -4.20 5.41
CA LYS A 489 -8.40 -5.24 5.94
C LYS A 489 -8.32 -6.53 5.13
N MET A 490 -8.29 -6.44 3.80
CA MET A 490 -8.16 -7.61 2.94
C MET A 490 -6.88 -8.37 3.24
N GLN A 491 -5.74 -7.68 3.35
CA GLN A 491 -4.47 -8.34 3.70
C GLN A 491 -4.51 -8.99 5.08
N LEU A 492 -5.11 -8.32 6.08
CA LEU A 492 -5.32 -8.90 7.42
C LEU A 492 -6.23 -10.13 7.41
N ARG A 493 -7.26 -10.17 6.56
CA ARG A 493 -8.25 -11.27 6.49
C ARG A 493 -7.78 -12.45 5.67
N LEU A 494 -7.05 -12.19 4.60
CA LEU A 494 -6.69 -13.21 3.61
C LEU A 494 -5.50 -14.06 4.05
N ASP A 495 -4.65 -13.56 4.95
CA ASP A 495 -3.48 -14.29 5.39
C ASP A 495 -3.56 -14.72 6.86
N LYS A 496 -4.03 -15.96 7.06
CA LYS A 496 -3.56 -16.83 8.16
C LYS A 496 -2.03 -17.01 8.17
N LYS A 497 -1.33 -16.41 7.19
CA LYS A 497 0.12 -16.37 7.08
C LYS A 497 0.76 -15.24 7.87
N ILE A 498 0.02 -14.27 8.44
CA ILE A 498 0.67 -13.20 9.22
C ILE A 498 1.49 -13.77 10.39
N PRO A 499 0.96 -14.66 11.26
CA PRO A 499 1.76 -15.23 12.34
C PRO A 499 3.04 -15.96 11.88
N PRO A 500 3.02 -16.85 10.86
CA PRO A 500 4.28 -17.45 10.38
C PRO A 500 5.19 -16.45 9.67
N MET A 501 4.65 -15.40 9.02
CA MET A 501 5.48 -14.32 8.47
C MET A 501 6.20 -13.55 9.57
N LEU A 502 5.52 -13.24 10.69
CA LEU A 502 6.15 -12.60 11.86
C LEU A 502 7.34 -13.40 12.42
N LYS A 503 7.28 -14.73 12.36
CA LYS A 503 8.39 -15.61 12.75
C LYS A 503 9.51 -15.67 11.70
N ALA A 504 9.19 -15.45 10.43
CA ALA A 504 10.13 -15.54 9.31
C ALA A 504 10.82 -14.20 8.99
N VAL A 505 10.30 -13.08 9.49
CA VAL A 505 10.84 -11.75 9.23
C VAL A 505 12.17 -11.58 9.94
N ASP A 506 13.24 -11.49 9.15
CA ASP A 506 14.54 -11.09 9.62
C ASP A 506 14.70 -9.57 9.49
N LEU A 507 14.90 -8.87 10.61
CA LEU A 507 15.13 -7.43 10.66
C LEU A 507 16.61 -7.05 10.73
N ARG A 508 17.53 -8.01 10.74
CA ARG A 508 18.98 -7.76 10.81
C ARG A 508 19.60 -7.66 9.43
N GLY A 509 20.80 -7.07 9.39
CA GLY A 509 21.65 -7.04 8.21
C GLY A 509 21.19 -6.10 7.10
N PRO A 510 21.90 -6.07 5.96
CA PRO A 510 21.59 -5.15 4.87
C PRO A 510 20.21 -5.44 4.28
N LYS A 511 19.41 -4.40 4.06
CA LYS A 511 18.10 -4.52 3.41
C LYS A 511 18.11 -3.73 2.10
N GLN A 512 17.53 -4.35 1.09
CA GLN A 512 17.25 -3.71 -0.19
C GLN A 512 15.75 -3.74 -0.38
N TYR A 513 15.18 -2.56 -0.63
CA TYR A 513 13.76 -2.41 -0.80
C TYR A 513 13.43 -2.28 -2.27
N ALA A 514 12.39 -3.01 -2.72
CA ALA A 514 11.89 -2.83 -4.07
C ALA A 514 11.27 -1.43 -4.27
N HIS A 515 10.80 -0.80 -3.19
CA HIS A 515 10.11 0.49 -3.24
C HIS A 515 10.57 1.43 -2.10
N PRO A 516 10.81 2.73 -2.35
CA PRO A 516 11.28 3.69 -1.34
C PRO A 516 10.37 3.85 -0.11
N THR A 517 9.08 3.58 -0.26
CA THR A 517 8.11 3.70 0.83
C THR A 517 8.12 2.50 1.79
N SER A 518 8.76 1.40 1.40
CA SER A 518 8.97 0.24 2.26
C SER A 518 10.23 0.38 3.12
N ARG A 519 11.00 1.46 2.93
CA ARG A 519 12.19 1.76 3.72
C ARG A 519 11.86 1.91 5.19
N PHE A 520 12.79 1.50 6.04
CA PHE A 520 12.61 1.47 7.47
C PHE A 520 12.23 2.83 8.07
N ILE A 521 12.75 3.94 7.52
CA ILE A 521 12.45 5.29 8.01
C ILE A 521 10.95 5.63 7.95
N HIS A 522 10.21 5.09 6.97
CA HIS A 522 8.77 5.30 6.87
C HIS A 522 8.02 4.47 7.91
N VAL A 523 8.42 3.21 8.09
CA VAL A 523 7.86 2.33 9.12
C VAL A 523 8.06 2.95 10.49
N ARG A 524 9.28 3.41 10.79
CA ARG A 524 9.59 4.08 12.05
C ARG A 524 8.70 5.29 12.27
N LYS A 525 8.55 6.18 11.29
CA LYS A 525 7.67 7.35 11.42
C LYS A 525 6.24 6.97 11.79
N LEU A 526 5.72 5.87 11.23
CA LEU A 526 4.41 5.35 11.61
C LEU A 526 4.40 4.83 13.05
N VAL A 527 5.41 4.04 13.44
CA VAL A 527 5.52 3.47 14.79
C VAL A 527 5.73 4.53 15.87
N ASP A 528 6.46 5.61 15.57
CA ASP A 528 6.70 6.72 16.50
C ASP A 528 5.41 7.51 16.80
N THR A 529 4.39 7.44 15.94
CA THR A 529 3.05 8.02 16.22
C THR A 529 2.19 7.13 17.13
N LEU A 530 2.56 5.86 17.29
CA LEU A 530 1.79 4.91 18.08
C LEU A 530 2.00 5.13 19.58
N PRO A 531 0.97 4.86 20.41
CA PRO A 531 1.14 4.87 21.85
C PRO A 531 2.26 3.91 22.28
N LYS A 532 3.07 4.33 23.25
CA LYS A 532 4.14 3.49 23.81
C LYS A 532 3.53 2.32 24.58
N SER A 533 4.29 1.24 24.74
CA SER A 533 3.84 0.02 25.42
C SER A 533 3.27 0.28 26.83
N GLU A 534 3.78 1.26 27.56
CA GLU A 534 3.29 1.66 28.88
C GLU A 534 1.88 2.30 28.84
N ASP A 535 1.57 2.97 27.73
CA ASP A 535 0.28 3.59 27.46
C ASP A 535 -0.69 2.66 26.70
N THR A 536 -0.24 1.45 26.29
CA THR A 536 -1.11 0.53 25.51
C THR A 536 -2.33 0.04 26.28
N ALA A 537 -2.34 0.15 27.61
CA ALA A 537 -3.54 -0.08 28.43
C ALA A 537 -4.70 0.90 28.11
N LEU A 538 -4.43 2.01 27.41
CA LEU A 538 -5.43 2.96 26.91
C LEU A 538 -6.04 2.53 25.56
N VAL A 539 -5.44 1.55 24.88
CA VAL A 539 -5.93 1.05 23.60
C VAL A 539 -6.99 -0.02 23.87
N ALA A 540 -8.22 0.27 23.49
CA ALA A 540 -9.38 -0.57 23.80
C ALA A 540 -9.39 -1.95 23.10
N ASP A 541 -8.43 -2.23 22.21
CA ASP A 541 -8.34 -3.49 21.46
C ASP A 541 -7.10 -4.33 21.88
N PRO A 542 -7.29 -5.60 22.30
CA PRO A 542 -6.20 -6.50 22.67
C PRO A 542 -5.17 -6.73 21.56
N GLY A 543 -5.65 -6.93 20.34
CA GLY A 543 -4.80 -7.20 19.19
C GLY A 543 -3.90 -6.03 18.86
N LEU A 544 -4.42 -4.81 19.00
CA LEU A 544 -3.68 -3.60 18.65
C LEU A 544 -2.59 -3.33 19.68
N SER A 545 -2.87 -3.59 20.96
CA SER A 545 -1.89 -3.47 22.04
C SER A 545 -0.72 -4.44 21.88
N VAL A 546 -1.02 -5.70 21.54
CA VAL A 546 -0.04 -6.75 21.20
C VAL A 546 0.80 -6.31 19.99
N LEU A 547 0.15 -5.84 18.93
CA LEU A 547 0.82 -5.41 17.71
C LEU A 547 1.74 -4.19 17.94
N CYS A 548 1.26 -3.15 18.64
CA CYS A 548 2.07 -1.96 18.92
C CYS A 548 3.31 -2.31 19.74
N THR A 549 3.17 -3.18 20.75
CA THR A 549 4.30 -3.63 21.58
C THR A 549 5.34 -4.37 20.73
N TRP A 550 4.89 -5.27 19.85
CA TRP A 550 5.77 -5.97 18.92
C TRP A 550 6.47 -5.02 17.94
N LEU A 551 5.74 -4.06 17.35
CA LEU A 551 6.28 -3.08 16.41
C LEU A 551 7.35 -2.19 17.05
N HIS A 552 7.15 -1.73 18.29
CA HIS A 552 8.15 -0.96 19.01
C HIS A 552 9.44 -1.77 19.23
N GLN A 553 9.34 -3.07 19.57
CA GLN A 553 10.52 -3.92 19.71
C GLN A 553 11.19 -4.21 18.36
N ALA A 554 10.41 -4.40 17.29
CA ALA A 554 10.92 -4.59 15.92
C ALA A 554 11.72 -3.37 15.45
N VAL A 555 11.18 -2.16 15.64
CA VAL A 555 11.86 -0.89 15.32
C VAL A 555 13.11 -0.72 16.20
N SER A 556 13.01 -1.01 17.50
CA SER A 556 14.17 -0.93 18.42
C SER A 556 15.31 -1.87 18.01
N LEU A 557 14.99 -3.12 17.62
CA LEU A 557 15.97 -4.07 17.11
C LEU A 557 16.68 -3.53 15.86
N ARG A 558 15.90 -3.07 14.87
CA ARG A 558 16.46 -2.55 13.61
C ARG A 558 17.33 -1.31 13.84
N MET A 559 16.91 -0.41 14.72
CA MET A 559 17.68 0.78 15.10
C MET A 559 19.06 0.42 15.67
N LYS A 560 19.10 -0.54 16.60
CA LYS A 560 20.37 -1.00 17.19
C LYS A 560 21.25 -1.72 16.18
N ASP A 561 20.66 -2.54 15.31
CA ASP A 561 21.39 -3.20 14.23
C ASP A 561 22.04 -2.17 13.28
N LEU A 562 21.30 -1.13 12.88
CA LEU A 562 21.82 -0.04 12.05
C LEU A 562 22.94 0.72 12.76
N GLN A 563 22.76 1.03 14.05
CA GLN A 563 23.79 1.70 14.84
C GLN A 563 25.09 0.87 14.87
N VAL A 564 25.00 -0.42 15.20
CA VAL A 564 26.17 -1.31 15.26
C VAL A 564 26.87 -1.40 13.91
N ARG A 565 26.12 -1.55 12.82
CA ARG A 565 26.71 -1.65 11.47
C ARG A 565 27.32 -0.33 11.01
N MET A 566 26.74 0.80 11.39
CA MET A 566 27.34 2.11 11.14
C MET A 566 28.65 2.27 11.90
N GLU A 567 28.69 1.94 13.18
CA GLU A 567 29.92 2.08 13.96
C GLU A 567 31.01 1.09 13.48
N GLN A 568 30.63 -0.13 13.07
CA GLN A 568 31.52 -1.09 12.40
C GLN A 568 32.08 -0.53 11.09
N ARG A 569 31.22 0.09 10.27
CA ARG A 569 31.62 0.72 9.02
C ARG A 569 32.55 1.91 9.27
N ASP A 570 32.24 2.78 10.20
CA ASP A 570 33.06 3.94 10.55
C ASP A 570 34.43 3.49 11.06
N ALA A 571 34.50 2.41 11.84
CA ALA A 571 35.75 1.81 12.28
C ALA A 571 36.53 1.13 11.15
N ALA A 572 35.85 0.47 10.21
CA ALA A 572 36.47 -0.09 9.02
C ALA A 572 37.03 1.01 8.10
N GLU A 573 36.28 2.10 7.89
CA GLU A 573 36.70 3.29 7.16
C GLU A 573 37.93 3.95 7.84
N ALA A 574 37.94 4.05 9.18
CA ALA A 574 39.09 4.56 9.93
C ALA A 574 40.32 3.64 9.82
N ALA A 575 40.13 2.32 9.92
CA ALA A 575 41.20 1.33 9.76
C ALA A 575 41.77 1.32 8.34
N TYR A 576 40.91 1.45 7.32
CA TYR A 576 41.34 1.58 5.93
C TYR A 576 42.10 2.89 5.70
N ALA A 577 41.65 4.00 6.28
CA ALA A 577 42.38 5.27 6.21
C ALA A 577 43.76 5.16 6.86
N GLU A 578 43.87 4.51 8.03
CA GLU A 578 45.17 4.26 8.68
C GLU A 578 46.07 3.34 7.83
N ALA A 579 45.50 2.29 7.23
CA ALA A 579 46.22 1.38 6.33
C ALA A 579 46.71 2.10 5.07
N LEU A 580 45.91 3.02 4.53
CA LEU A 580 46.28 3.84 3.37
C LEU A 580 47.40 4.81 3.71
N GLU A 581 47.37 5.45 4.88
CA GLU A 581 48.48 6.30 5.35
C GLU A 581 49.77 5.49 5.59
N LYS A 582 49.66 4.27 6.16
CA LYS A 582 50.78 3.34 6.29
C LYS A 582 51.33 2.90 4.92
N HIS A 583 50.45 2.63 3.96
CA HIS A 583 50.83 2.27 2.60
C HIS A 583 51.54 3.42 1.88
N LYS A 584 51.03 4.66 1.97
CA LYS A 584 51.71 5.85 1.45
C LYS A 584 53.10 6.02 2.05
N ALA A 585 53.23 5.90 3.37
CA ALA A 585 54.53 5.98 4.04
C ALA A 585 55.48 4.85 3.60
N ALA A 586 54.97 3.63 3.40
CA ALA A 586 55.74 2.51 2.88
C ALA A 586 56.17 2.71 1.42
N MET A 587 55.30 3.28 0.58
CA MET A 587 55.61 3.65 -0.80
C MET A 587 56.71 4.72 -0.85
N GLU A 588 56.62 5.78 -0.04
CA GLU A 588 57.67 6.81 0.05
C GLU A 588 59.01 6.21 0.53
N ALA A 589 58.97 5.32 1.54
CA ALA A 589 60.16 4.61 2.00
C ALA A 589 60.76 3.68 0.94
N TRP A 590 59.91 3.00 0.16
CA TRP A 590 60.35 2.15 -0.95
C TRP A 590 60.96 2.99 -2.08
N GLU A 591 60.34 4.12 -2.45
CA GLU A 591 60.85 5.03 -3.47
C GLU A 591 62.21 5.63 -3.07
N THR A 592 62.37 6.04 -1.81
CA THR A 592 63.65 6.54 -1.28
C THR A 592 64.71 5.45 -1.28
N ALA A 593 64.41 4.23 -0.80
CA ALA A 593 65.35 3.10 -0.82
C ALA A 593 65.74 2.70 -2.26
N ARG A 594 64.78 2.71 -3.20
CA ARG A 594 65.04 2.43 -4.62
C ARG A 594 65.92 3.49 -5.25
N ALA A 595 65.69 4.77 -4.95
CA ALA A 595 66.52 5.87 -5.41
C ALA A 595 67.96 5.77 -4.86
N GLU A 596 68.12 5.41 -3.58
CA GLU A 596 69.43 5.16 -2.96
C GLU A 596 70.16 3.97 -3.58
N LYS A 597 69.48 2.83 -3.77
CA LYS A 597 70.04 1.65 -4.46
C LYS A 597 70.48 2.00 -5.88
N LYS A 598 69.66 2.73 -6.63
CA LYS A 598 69.99 3.19 -7.98
C LYS A 598 71.19 4.14 -7.99
N ALA A 599 71.24 5.12 -7.09
CA ALA A 599 72.37 6.04 -6.96
C ALA A 599 73.67 5.29 -6.59
N ALA A 600 73.60 4.28 -5.71
CA ALA A 600 74.73 3.43 -5.37
C ALA A 600 75.20 2.58 -6.56
N ALA A 601 74.26 2.01 -7.33
CA ALA A 601 74.57 1.25 -8.54
C ALA A 601 75.21 2.14 -9.62
N GLU A 602 74.70 3.36 -9.83
CA GLU A 602 75.29 4.35 -10.74
C GLU A 602 76.69 4.77 -10.28
N ALA A 603 76.90 5.00 -8.97
CA ALA A 603 78.21 5.30 -8.41
C ALA A 603 79.21 4.15 -8.59
N ALA A 604 78.78 2.91 -8.33
CA ALA A 604 79.60 1.72 -8.53
C ALA A 604 79.91 1.48 -10.02
N ALA A 605 78.95 1.74 -10.92
CA ALA A 605 79.17 1.68 -12.36
C ALA A 605 80.18 2.74 -12.82
N ALA A 606 80.05 3.97 -12.32
CA ALA A 606 81.01 5.05 -12.60
C ALA A 606 82.41 4.73 -12.07
N GLU A 607 82.53 4.12 -10.89
CA GLU A 607 83.81 3.66 -10.34
C GLU A 607 84.42 2.53 -11.18
N ARG A 608 83.62 1.56 -11.63
CA ARG A 608 84.04 0.50 -12.56
C ARG A 608 84.48 1.08 -13.91
N GLU A 609 83.78 2.07 -14.42
CA GLU A 609 84.14 2.76 -15.67
C GLU A 609 85.44 3.55 -15.51
N ALA A 610 85.60 4.28 -14.40
CA ALA A 610 86.84 4.98 -14.07
C ALA A 610 88.02 4.00 -13.92
N ALA A 611 87.82 2.84 -13.27
CA ALA A 611 88.82 1.79 -13.16
C ALA A 611 89.18 1.18 -14.54
N ARG A 612 88.19 0.96 -15.41
CA ARG A 612 88.43 0.53 -16.81
C ARG A 612 89.19 1.58 -17.61
N ALA A 613 88.85 2.86 -17.46
CA ALA A 613 89.53 3.97 -18.12
C ALA A 613 90.98 4.12 -17.63
N ALA A 614 91.24 3.94 -16.34
CA ALA A 614 92.59 3.92 -15.77
C ALA A 614 93.42 2.73 -16.31
N ALA A 615 92.83 1.53 -16.37
CA ALA A 615 93.48 0.36 -16.96
C ALA A 615 93.75 0.51 -18.47
N ALA A 616 92.87 1.20 -19.20
CA ALA A 616 93.09 1.52 -20.61
C ALA A 616 94.17 2.60 -20.82
N ALA A 617 94.39 3.50 -19.85
CA ALA A 617 95.44 4.51 -19.90
C ALA A 617 96.85 3.94 -19.59
N GLU A 618 96.95 2.84 -18.84
CA GLU A 618 98.20 2.09 -18.63
C GLU A 618 98.52 1.10 -19.78
N GLY A 619 97.56 0.85 -20.67
CA GLY A 619 97.72 -0.02 -21.85
C GLY A 619 98.01 0.76 -23.14
N GLY A 620 99.18 1.40 -23.22
CA GLY A 620 99.68 2.05 -24.44
C GLY A 620 101.11 1.64 -24.79
N GLU A 621 101.28 1.08 -26.00
CA GLU A 621 102.52 0.72 -26.72
C GLU A 621 103.28 -0.57 -26.33
N GLU A 622 102.90 -1.68 -26.97
CA GLU A 622 103.78 -2.61 -27.71
C GLU A 622 102.86 -3.53 -28.55
N GLY A 623 102.85 -3.46 -29.88
CA GLY A 623 103.75 -4.22 -30.75
C GLY A 623 103.29 -5.69 -30.84
N ALA A 624 102.53 -6.12 -31.86
CA ALA A 624 102.98 -6.52 -33.20
C ALA A 624 102.85 -8.05 -33.42
N GLU A 625 102.15 -8.39 -34.51
CA GLU A 625 102.37 -9.49 -35.47
C GLU A 625 102.26 -10.99 -35.08
N GLY A 626 101.51 -11.72 -35.93
CA GLY A 626 101.51 -13.18 -36.09
C GLY A 626 100.12 -13.71 -36.47
N ALA A 627 99.69 -13.71 -37.74
CA ALA A 627 99.97 -14.69 -38.81
C ALA A 627 99.41 -16.12 -38.57
N GLY A 628 98.63 -16.62 -39.54
CA GLY A 628 98.21 -18.03 -39.67
C GLY A 628 96.67 -18.21 -39.72
N GLU A 629 95.97 -18.22 -40.85
CA GLU A 629 95.96 -19.17 -41.99
C GLU A 629 94.80 -20.19 -41.88
N GLU A 630 93.93 -20.15 -42.90
CA GLU A 630 93.07 -21.17 -43.51
C GLU A 630 92.25 -22.18 -42.67
N GLY A 631 90.95 -22.22 -42.95
CA GLY A 631 90.05 -23.31 -42.56
C GLY A 631 88.67 -23.17 -43.20
N LYS A 632 88.55 -23.68 -44.41
CA LYS A 632 87.37 -23.70 -45.30
C LYS A 632 86.49 -24.92 -44.99
N GLU A 633 85.28 -24.92 -45.56
CA GLU A 633 84.30 -26.02 -45.72
C GLU A 633 83.17 -26.06 -44.66
N LYS A 634 81.91 -25.80 -45.05
CA LYS A 634 80.94 -26.72 -45.70
C LYS A 634 80.61 -27.90 -44.78
N GLU A 635 79.40 -28.41 -44.62
CA GLU A 635 78.16 -28.37 -45.37
C GLU A 635 77.06 -28.93 -44.43
N GLU A 636 75.81 -28.59 -44.72
CA GLU A 636 74.60 -29.42 -44.62
C GLU A 636 74.28 -30.34 -43.43
N GLY A 637 73.06 -30.12 -42.91
CA GLY A 637 72.01 -31.15 -42.95
C GLY A 637 71.93 -32.09 -41.75
N GLY A 638 70.77 -32.15 -41.09
CA GLY A 638 70.49 -33.23 -40.15
C GLY A 638 69.31 -32.98 -39.22
N GLU A 639 68.13 -33.39 -39.66
CA GLU A 639 66.90 -33.51 -38.90
C GLU A 639 67.02 -34.51 -37.73
N LYS A 640 66.29 -34.22 -36.64
CA LYS A 640 65.66 -35.14 -35.66
C LYS A 640 66.47 -35.89 -34.60
N ALA A 641 66.01 -35.62 -33.37
CA ALA A 641 65.55 -36.55 -32.34
C ALA A 641 66.50 -36.94 -31.20
N GLU A 642 65.97 -36.65 -30.00
CA GLU A 642 66.11 -37.36 -28.72
C GLU A 642 67.46 -37.41 -28.01
N GLY A 643 67.40 -36.99 -26.74
CA GLY A 643 68.11 -37.68 -25.67
C GLY A 643 69.31 -36.95 -25.10
N GLU A 644 69.06 -36.30 -23.97
CA GLU A 644 69.91 -36.30 -22.76
C GLU A 644 71.41 -35.92 -22.82
N GLU A 645 71.75 -35.08 -21.85
CA GLU A 645 73.09 -34.76 -21.32
C GLU A 645 73.97 -33.80 -22.13
N GLY A 646 74.02 -32.56 -21.63
CA GLY A 646 74.95 -31.51 -22.05
C GLY A 646 74.94 -30.34 -21.07
N GLU A 647 75.52 -30.54 -19.88
CA GLU A 647 75.92 -29.47 -18.96
C GLU A 647 76.87 -28.50 -19.67
N GLY A 648 76.56 -27.20 -19.65
CA GLY A 648 77.42 -26.20 -20.29
C GLY A 648 77.00 -24.75 -20.05
N LYS A 649 77.32 -24.24 -18.85
CA LYS A 649 77.69 -22.84 -18.54
C LYS A 649 77.39 -21.74 -19.59
N GLU A 650 76.13 -21.31 -19.69
CA GLU A 650 75.74 -19.99 -20.22
C GLU A 650 74.63 -19.33 -19.36
N GLY A 651 74.41 -19.83 -18.13
CA GLY A 651 73.29 -19.45 -17.27
C GLY A 651 73.57 -18.40 -16.18
N GLU A 652 74.81 -17.92 -16.03
CA GLU A 652 75.18 -17.03 -14.91
C GLU A 652 75.01 -15.53 -15.22
N GLU A 653 75.21 -15.07 -16.46
CA GLU A 653 75.12 -13.61 -16.76
C GLU A 653 73.68 -13.08 -16.86
N LYS A 654 72.68 -13.95 -17.01
CA LYS A 654 71.27 -13.54 -17.08
C LYS A 654 70.58 -13.53 -15.71
N LYS A 655 71.17 -14.17 -14.70
CA LYS A 655 70.59 -14.32 -13.36
C LYS A 655 70.88 -13.14 -12.43
N GLU A 656 71.99 -12.40 -12.67
CA GLU A 656 72.31 -11.19 -11.91
C GLU A 656 71.41 -9.98 -12.25
N LYS A 657 70.58 -10.04 -13.30
CA LYS A 657 69.70 -8.93 -13.71
C LYS A 657 68.26 -9.02 -13.22
N GLU A 658 67.82 -10.15 -12.67
CA GLU A 658 66.45 -10.35 -12.21
C GLU A 658 66.29 -10.18 -10.68
N GLU A 659 67.38 -9.99 -9.93
CA GLU A 659 67.34 -9.93 -8.46
C GLU A 659 67.20 -8.50 -7.88
N GLU A 660 67.03 -7.46 -8.70
CA GLU A 660 67.20 -6.06 -8.24
C GLU A 660 65.93 -5.22 -8.01
N ASP A 661 64.73 -5.62 -8.46
CA ASP A 661 63.51 -4.84 -8.20
C ASP A 661 62.60 -5.59 -7.19
N GLU A 662 62.77 -5.28 -5.90
CA GLU A 662 61.76 -5.59 -4.89
C GLU A 662 60.42 -4.95 -5.32
N PRO A 663 59.31 -5.69 -5.40
CA PRO A 663 58.04 -5.13 -5.82
C PRO A 663 57.58 -4.02 -4.86
N PRO A 664 56.86 -2.99 -5.36
CA PRO A 664 56.29 -1.96 -4.49
C PRO A 664 55.28 -2.59 -3.51
N PRO A 665 55.09 -2.00 -2.32
CA PRO A 665 54.09 -2.49 -1.37
C PRO A 665 52.69 -2.47 -2.01
N GLU A 666 51.93 -3.55 -1.81
CA GLU A 666 50.57 -3.69 -2.36
C GLU A 666 49.60 -2.71 -1.68
N GLU A 667 48.75 -2.05 -2.47
CA GLU A 667 47.72 -1.13 -1.98
C GLU A 667 46.67 -1.89 -1.15
N PRO A 668 46.21 -1.35 0.00
CA PRO A 668 45.15 -1.98 0.76
C PRO A 668 43.88 -2.12 -0.09
N ALA A 669 43.27 -3.30 -0.06
CA ALA A 669 42.05 -3.58 -0.80
C ALA A 669 40.96 -2.56 -0.46
N PRO A 670 40.24 -1.99 -1.45
CA PRO A 670 39.19 -1.02 -1.19
C PRO A 670 38.08 -1.64 -0.35
N LEU A 671 37.51 -0.86 0.56
CA LEU A 671 36.31 -1.26 1.30
C LEU A 671 35.16 -1.50 0.31
N GLU A 672 34.58 -2.69 0.34
CA GLU A 672 33.37 -2.98 -0.43
C GLU A 672 32.21 -2.14 0.11
N GLU A 673 31.58 -1.35 -0.75
CA GLU A 673 30.41 -0.58 -0.38
C GLU A 673 29.22 -1.51 -0.13
N GLU A 674 28.89 -1.74 1.14
CA GLU A 674 27.64 -2.37 1.53
C GLU A 674 26.49 -1.46 1.09
N LYS A 675 25.71 -1.94 0.11
CA LYS A 675 24.49 -1.26 -0.37
C LYS A 675 23.35 -1.53 0.61
N ASP A 676 23.32 -0.77 1.69
CA ASP A 676 22.20 -0.73 2.62
C ASP A 676 21.50 0.65 2.56
N GLU A 677 20.27 0.65 2.04
CA GLU A 677 19.48 1.88 1.93
C GLU A 677 19.09 2.43 3.32
N ASP A 678 18.91 1.56 4.32
CA ASP A 678 18.52 2.00 5.66
C ASP A 678 19.66 2.72 6.38
N MET A 679 20.92 2.29 6.19
CA MET A 679 22.08 3.00 6.74
C MET A 679 22.22 4.40 6.13
N ALA A 680 21.95 4.53 4.82
CA ALA A 680 21.97 5.82 4.14
C ALA A 680 20.87 6.75 4.68
N ASP A 681 19.66 6.24 4.83
CA ASP A 681 18.54 6.99 5.41
C ASP A 681 18.80 7.38 6.88
N TYR A 682 19.38 6.48 7.68
CA TYR A 682 19.75 6.75 9.08
C TYR A 682 20.82 7.84 9.19
N ARG A 683 21.85 7.80 8.34
CA ARG A 683 22.88 8.87 8.28
C ARG A 683 22.29 10.22 7.88
N ALA A 684 21.25 10.23 7.02
CA ALA A 684 20.61 11.45 6.55
C ALA A 684 19.70 12.10 7.60
N ASP A 685 19.17 11.34 8.57
CA ASP A 685 18.32 11.83 9.64
C ASP A 685 18.95 11.54 11.02
N PRO A 686 19.95 12.32 11.47
CA PRO A 686 20.60 12.09 12.77
C PRO A 686 19.66 12.33 13.96
N GLY A 687 18.55 13.06 13.76
CA GLY A 687 17.47 13.19 14.75
C GLY A 687 16.76 11.86 15.01
N ALA A 688 16.95 10.88 14.11
CA ALA A 688 16.52 9.52 14.30
C ALA A 688 17.39 8.79 15.37
N ALA A 689 18.66 9.16 15.57
CA ALA A 689 19.54 8.50 16.52
C ALA A 689 19.38 8.96 17.98
N ALA A 690 18.75 10.13 18.18
CA ALA A 690 18.47 10.75 19.49
C ALA A 690 17.05 10.41 19.96
#